data_AF-A0A8B8C2H4-F1
#
_entry.id   AF-A0A8B8C2H4-F1
#
_cell.length_a   1.000
_cell.length_b   1.000
_cell.length_c   1.000
_cell.angle_alpha   90.00
_cell.angle_beta   90.00
_cell.angle_gamma   90.00
#
_symmetry.space_group_name_H-M   'P 1'
#
loop_
_entity.id
_entity.type
_entity.pdbx_description
1 polymer ?
#
loop_
_entity_poly.entity_id
_entity_poly.type
_entity_poly.pdbx_seq_one_letter_code
_entity_poly.pdbx_strand_id
1 'polypeptide(L)'
;MMEQAEGILQRMKGMFVPHGFEIYPFKVGWYNEYIEDKYKLSYPDDTLGVLAISIPDMWEKAFIPFVLQQDWDNWNKEKNPLDECMIHHFERVKQSFPEHDVETVHMFETLNGQARILVETVAHVSGAAYYYERRDVTEQPWPADEKIHGTCFHPIYGGWISPGGVFIFKDVLCQNLEQKDPRDVIPSQEKRAELLDKFNKQDMSFRDLLPVPRKFSTDHIEYLSTKDPKKRIDIVQRISSRCTSLEENHKTHMQRKHDGLSIDSSDNRAITDLEKKESDEKRKKILEQFPSVLTYIVGKINDKPAVKVFLKGEDSKAEDHFRQSFHNHSMQFVNVTKRMEELLQKATQIKFQPQMDQEISKRLEEIIQGQSRKLMEKHSHIIRISAGNMPEGMHAGKPCIVIHCLDKILIPTGEQEFPKQIEGFQVCIKEGISMFGFCEGCETLKNGCSIGQRLDTAAGSIGLFVKVRKPDQLIEERGFLTAAHVALPTFKAIYDAKTLLTEHDLGKNLYEVVHPSLGDSKSARTIGKVSEAFCGDHGEEGIGIDAAFVNCYEEIGAHFELQIAQENELSFDGNTLVTKTGRTTSTTQGILALQSPFVRIFHHGRGWVFQNIYIIYNFASPEPPFFKPGDSGSGVYLISKDGECNKALGIAFACMCEEEKTVETYVCKITEIVKAFNIKANSEQEPMEFE
;
A
#
# COMPACT_ATOMS: atom_id res chain seq x y z
N MET A 1 -16.12 7.20 38.14
CA MET A 1 -16.08 8.50 37.42
C MET A 1 -14.98 8.54 36.37
N MET A 2 -13.70 8.23 36.67
CA MET A 2 -12.64 8.13 35.62
C MET A 2 -12.93 7.01 34.60
N GLU A 3 -13.34 5.83 35.06
CA GLU A 3 -13.75 4.70 34.19
C GLU A 3 -14.93 5.03 33.26
N GLN A 4 -15.79 5.96 33.66
CA GLN A 4 -17.00 6.32 32.89
C GLN A 4 -16.66 7.23 31.71
N ALA A 5 -15.86 8.28 31.93
CA ALA A 5 -15.38 9.15 30.87
C ALA A 5 -14.48 8.38 29.88
N GLU A 6 -13.62 7.49 30.38
CA GLU A 6 -12.78 6.65 29.52
C GLU A 6 -13.61 5.68 28.67
N GLY A 7 -14.64 5.03 29.26
CA GLY A 7 -15.57 4.18 28.52
C GLY A 7 -16.32 4.91 27.41
N ILE A 8 -16.79 6.13 27.68
CA ILE A 8 -17.42 7.00 26.67
C ILE A 8 -16.44 7.30 25.53
N LEU A 9 -15.22 7.73 25.85
CA LEU A 9 -14.21 8.06 24.85
C LEU A 9 -13.82 6.86 23.98
N GLN A 10 -13.66 5.67 24.57
CA GLN A 10 -13.35 4.45 23.82
C GLN A 10 -14.48 4.08 22.85
N ARG A 11 -15.74 4.17 23.30
CA ARG A 11 -16.91 3.91 22.46
C ARG A 11 -17.04 4.93 21.33
N MET A 12 -16.86 6.21 21.62
CA MET A 12 -16.86 7.26 20.60
C MET A 12 -15.73 7.05 19.58
N LYS A 13 -14.51 6.71 20.02
CA LYS A 13 -13.39 6.40 19.12
C LYS A 13 -13.73 5.29 18.15
N GLY A 14 -14.33 4.20 18.63
CA GLY A 14 -14.76 3.08 17.78
C GLY A 14 -15.80 3.47 16.72
N MET A 15 -16.55 4.55 16.93
CA MET A 15 -17.54 5.05 15.96
C MET A 15 -16.98 6.10 15.01
N PHE A 16 -16.15 7.01 15.51
CA PHE A 16 -15.68 8.18 14.75
C PHE A 16 -14.37 7.93 13.99
N VAL A 17 -13.39 7.25 14.58
CA VAL A 17 -12.06 7.03 13.97
C VAL A 17 -12.14 6.27 12.64
N PRO A 18 -12.94 5.20 12.49
CA PRO A 18 -13.07 4.50 11.21
C PRO A 18 -13.65 5.37 10.09
N HIS A 19 -14.32 6.47 10.44
CA HIS A 19 -14.97 7.38 9.51
C HIS A 19 -14.14 8.66 9.24
N GLY A 20 -12.87 8.69 9.67
CA GLY A 20 -11.97 9.82 9.41
C GLY A 20 -12.13 10.99 10.37
N PHE A 21 -12.51 10.73 11.62
CA PHE A 21 -12.60 11.76 12.66
C PHE A 21 -11.63 11.47 13.80
N GLU A 22 -11.05 12.52 14.36
CA GLU A 22 -10.35 12.48 15.65
C GLU A 22 -11.23 13.09 16.74
N ILE A 23 -11.10 12.58 17.96
CA ILE A 23 -11.84 13.10 19.12
C ILE A 23 -10.94 13.46 20.29
N TYR A 24 -11.25 14.57 20.95
CA TYR A 24 -10.45 15.14 22.03
C TYR A 24 -11.33 15.55 23.21
N PRO A 25 -11.14 14.96 24.41
CA PRO A 25 -11.90 15.34 25.59
C PRO A 25 -11.47 16.72 26.11
N PHE A 26 -12.42 17.45 26.68
CA PHE A 26 -12.17 18.69 27.41
C PHE A 26 -13.16 18.85 28.56
N LYS A 27 -12.85 19.74 29.51
CA LYS A 27 -13.81 20.23 30.50
C LYS A 27 -14.45 21.52 30.02
N VAL A 28 -15.75 21.69 30.26
CA VAL A 28 -16.45 22.94 29.94
C VAL A 28 -15.78 24.15 30.61
N GLY A 29 -15.26 23.99 31.83
CA GLY A 29 -14.52 25.03 32.54
C GLY A 29 -13.30 25.54 31.76
N TRP A 30 -12.52 24.65 31.15
CA TRP A 30 -11.35 25.03 30.34
C TRP A 30 -11.73 25.90 29.15
N TYR A 31 -12.86 25.62 28.51
CA TYR A 31 -13.37 26.46 27.43
C TYR A 31 -13.89 27.82 27.95
N ASN A 32 -14.66 27.79 29.03
CA ASN A 32 -15.28 29.00 29.61
C ASN A 32 -14.24 30.00 30.15
N GLU A 33 -13.07 29.54 30.60
CA GLU A 33 -11.97 30.39 31.05
C GLU A 33 -11.33 31.22 29.92
N TYR A 34 -11.37 30.72 28.68
CA TYR A 34 -10.71 31.33 27.52
C TYR A 34 -11.62 32.23 26.67
N ILE A 35 -12.91 32.34 27.03
CA ILE A 35 -13.92 32.96 26.17
C ILE A 35 -14.71 34.09 26.85
N GLU A 36 -15.21 35.03 26.05
CA GLU A 36 -16.10 36.10 26.52
C GLU A 36 -17.42 35.54 27.06
N ASP A 37 -18.02 36.20 28.06
CA ASP A 37 -19.24 35.75 28.74
C ASP A 37 -20.38 35.34 27.80
N LYS A 38 -20.53 36.04 26.66
CA LYS A 38 -21.58 35.74 25.67
C LYS A 38 -21.45 34.36 25.02
N TYR A 39 -20.26 33.76 25.00
CA TYR A 39 -20.00 32.44 24.43
C TYR A 39 -19.87 31.33 25.48
N LYS A 40 -19.95 31.65 26.78
CA LYS A 40 -19.82 30.65 27.84
C LYS A 40 -20.95 29.63 27.80
N LEU A 41 -20.59 28.37 27.97
CA LEU A 41 -21.53 27.27 28.09
C LEU A 41 -22.04 27.20 29.54
N SER A 42 -23.36 27.13 29.71
CA SER A 42 -24.01 27.12 31.03
C SER A 42 -24.07 25.73 31.66
N TYR A 43 -22.91 25.06 31.78
CA TYR A 43 -22.75 23.75 32.43
C TYR A 43 -21.73 23.85 33.58
N PRO A 44 -21.75 22.93 34.56
CA PRO A 44 -20.68 22.83 35.55
C PRO A 44 -19.30 22.71 34.91
N ASP A 45 -18.27 23.30 35.53
CA ASP A 45 -16.93 23.37 34.93
C ASP A 45 -16.34 21.98 34.65
N ASP A 46 -16.58 21.00 35.51
CA ASP A 46 -16.12 19.61 35.33
C ASP A 46 -16.95 18.79 34.34
N THR A 47 -17.91 19.38 33.63
CA THR A 47 -18.71 18.67 32.62
C THR A 47 -17.83 18.18 31.47
N LEU A 48 -17.99 16.91 31.09
CA LEU A 48 -17.26 16.32 29.97
C LEU A 48 -17.76 16.87 28.63
N GLY A 49 -16.88 17.58 27.94
CA GLY A 49 -17.00 17.89 26.53
C GLY A 49 -16.10 16.98 25.69
N VAL A 50 -16.49 16.69 24.46
CA VAL A 50 -15.66 15.98 23.48
C VAL A 50 -15.73 16.72 22.16
N LEU A 51 -14.58 17.23 21.71
CA LEU A 51 -14.41 17.79 20.37
C LEU A 51 -14.30 16.67 19.34
N ALA A 52 -14.91 16.84 18.17
CA ALA A 52 -14.62 16.02 16.99
C ALA A 52 -14.04 16.89 15.87
N ILE A 53 -12.93 16.44 15.30
CA ILE A 53 -12.24 17.07 14.18
C ILE A 53 -12.30 16.12 12.98
N SER A 54 -12.71 16.63 11.83
CA SER A 54 -12.61 15.92 10.56
C SER A 54 -11.17 16.02 10.03
N ILE A 55 -10.52 14.88 9.84
CA ILE A 55 -9.23 14.76 9.16
C ILE A 55 -9.46 14.47 7.67
N PRO A 56 -8.44 14.50 6.79
CA PRO A 56 -8.66 14.35 5.34
C PRO A 56 -9.46 13.12 4.93
N ASP A 57 -9.26 11.99 5.62
CA ASP A 57 -9.97 10.73 5.43
C ASP A 57 -11.50 10.82 5.53
N MET A 58 -12.04 11.82 6.25
CA MET A 58 -13.49 11.98 6.44
C MET A 58 -14.23 12.10 5.11
N TRP A 59 -13.58 12.73 4.11
CA TRP A 59 -14.18 12.90 2.80
C TRP A 59 -14.50 11.55 2.15
N GLU A 60 -13.54 10.63 2.12
CA GLU A 60 -13.72 9.33 1.50
C GLU A 60 -14.46 8.32 2.40
N LYS A 61 -14.24 8.38 3.73
CA LYS A 61 -14.77 7.38 4.68
C LYS A 61 -16.14 7.72 5.27
N ALA A 62 -16.56 8.98 5.25
CA ALA A 62 -17.87 9.42 5.75
C ALA A 62 -18.69 10.15 4.69
N PHE A 63 -18.14 11.21 4.10
CA PHE A 63 -18.91 12.09 3.22
C PHE A 63 -19.35 11.39 1.92
N ILE A 64 -18.45 10.70 1.21
CA ILE A 64 -18.81 9.96 -0.01
C ILE A 64 -19.87 8.88 0.28
N PRO A 65 -19.71 7.99 1.29
CA PRO A 65 -20.76 7.03 1.65
C PRO A 65 -22.10 7.68 1.98
N PHE A 66 -22.09 8.81 2.71
CA PHE A 66 -23.31 9.58 2.99
C PHE A 66 -23.97 10.07 1.71
N VAL A 67 -23.19 10.66 0.79
CA VAL A 67 -23.66 11.17 -0.50
C VAL A 67 -24.33 10.09 -1.36
N LEU A 68 -23.76 8.88 -1.37
CA LEU A 68 -24.29 7.76 -2.17
C LEU A 68 -25.64 7.24 -1.67
N GLN A 69 -25.99 7.55 -0.42
CA GLN A 69 -27.27 7.16 0.18
C GLN A 69 -28.36 8.22 0.01
N GLN A 70 -28.04 9.41 -0.53
CA GLN A 70 -29.00 10.50 -0.68
C GLN A 70 -29.79 10.40 -1.97
N ASP A 71 -31.06 10.78 -1.90
CA ASP A 71 -31.90 11.04 -3.06
C ASP A 71 -31.65 12.48 -3.55
N TRP A 72 -30.77 12.61 -4.55
CA TRP A 72 -30.37 13.90 -5.10
C TRP A 72 -31.46 14.57 -5.94
N ASP A 73 -32.45 13.83 -6.43
CA ASP A 73 -33.58 14.39 -7.19
C ASP A 73 -34.52 15.14 -6.24
N ASN A 74 -34.68 14.64 -5.01
CA ASN A 74 -35.50 15.24 -3.96
C ASN A 74 -34.70 15.99 -2.88
N TRP A 75 -33.38 16.15 -3.05
CA TRP A 75 -32.53 16.84 -2.08
C TRP A 75 -32.95 18.31 -1.92
N ASN A 76 -33.09 18.77 -0.67
CA ASN A 76 -33.30 20.18 -0.39
C ASN A 76 -32.04 20.97 -0.71
N LYS A 77 -32.03 21.68 -1.85
CA LYS A 77 -30.88 22.44 -2.36
C LYS A 77 -30.45 23.62 -1.49
N GLU A 78 -31.23 23.98 -0.47
CA GLU A 78 -30.84 24.97 0.54
C GLU A 78 -29.92 24.37 1.61
N LYS A 79 -29.95 23.05 1.80
CA LYS A 79 -29.09 22.35 2.75
C LYS A 79 -27.72 22.08 2.16
N ASN A 80 -26.68 22.34 2.96
CA ASN A 80 -25.31 22.01 2.65
C ASN A 80 -25.07 20.50 2.91
N PRO A 81 -24.73 19.70 1.89
CA PRO A 81 -24.48 18.27 2.05
C PRO A 81 -23.46 17.92 3.14
N LEU A 82 -22.38 18.71 3.28
CA LEU A 82 -21.35 18.43 4.27
C LEU A 82 -21.88 18.63 5.68
N ASP A 83 -22.67 19.67 5.91
CA ASP A 83 -23.28 19.95 7.21
C ASP A 83 -24.27 18.83 7.59
N GLU A 84 -25.06 18.36 6.64
CA GLU A 84 -26.00 17.23 6.86
C GLU A 84 -25.28 15.90 7.11
N CYS A 85 -24.14 15.66 6.46
CA CYS A 85 -23.27 14.52 6.76
C CYS A 85 -22.76 14.59 8.21
N MET A 86 -22.30 15.77 8.65
CA MET A 86 -21.85 15.98 10.03
C MET A 86 -22.99 15.72 11.04
N ILE A 87 -24.19 16.25 10.77
CA ILE A 87 -25.39 16.01 11.60
C ILE A 87 -25.69 14.50 11.67
N HIS A 88 -25.69 13.80 10.53
CA HIS A 88 -25.95 12.37 10.47
C HIS A 88 -25.00 11.56 11.37
N HIS A 89 -23.69 11.81 11.26
CA HIS A 89 -22.70 11.09 12.07
C HIS A 89 -22.79 11.44 13.55
N PHE A 90 -23.03 12.71 13.90
CA PHE A 90 -23.17 13.13 15.29
C PHE A 90 -24.42 12.56 15.96
N GLU A 91 -25.56 12.56 15.26
CA GLU A 91 -26.79 11.96 15.77
C GLU A 91 -26.64 10.45 15.99
N ARG A 92 -25.93 9.73 15.11
CA ARG A 92 -25.64 8.31 15.33
C ARG A 92 -24.82 8.07 16.60
N VAL A 93 -23.84 8.93 16.88
CA VAL A 93 -23.06 8.83 18.12
C VAL A 93 -23.92 9.15 19.33
N LYS A 94 -24.70 10.24 19.30
CA LYS A 94 -25.64 10.60 20.36
C LYS A 94 -26.63 9.47 20.67
N GLN A 95 -27.22 8.86 19.65
CA GLN A 95 -28.13 7.70 19.78
C GLN A 95 -27.46 6.47 20.38
N SER A 96 -26.14 6.36 20.28
CA SER A 96 -25.41 5.26 20.91
C SER A 96 -25.31 5.41 22.42
N PHE A 97 -25.53 6.58 23.00
CA PHE A 97 -25.49 6.81 24.44
C PHE A 97 -26.88 7.12 25.02
N PRO A 98 -27.88 6.23 24.92
CA PRO A 98 -29.22 6.47 25.48
C PRO A 98 -29.22 6.61 27.01
N GLU A 99 -28.16 6.14 27.67
CA GLU A 99 -27.93 6.27 29.11
C GLU A 99 -27.46 7.66 29.55
N HIS A 100 -27.10 8.55 28.62
CA HIS A 100 -26.52 9.87 28.90
C HIS A 100 -27.36 11.02 28.32
N ASP A 101 -27.29 12.19 28.97
CA ASP A 101 -27.87 13.42 28.44
C ASP A 101 -26.83 14.14 27.58
N VAL A 102 -26.82 13.82 26.29
CA VAL A 102 -25.83 14.30 25.34
C VAL A 102 -26.40 15.42 24.46
N GLU A 103 -25.77 16.58 24.49
CA GLU A 103 -26.00 17.66 23.54
C GLU A 103 -24.89 17.72 22.50
N THR A 104 -25.28 17.88 21.24
CA THR A 104 -24.38 18.12 20.12
C THR A 104 -24.46 19.58 19.70
N VAL A 105 -23.31 20.19 19.43
CA VAL A 105 -23.23 21.56 18.90
C VAL A 105 -22.24 21.57 17.74
N HIS A 106 -22.73 21.84 16.53
CA HIS A 106 -21.91 21.89 15.33
C HIS A 106 -21.26 23.26 15.12
N MET A 107 -20.13 23.29 14.40
CA MET A 107 -19.40 24.55 14.16
C MET A 107 -20.22 25.61 13.40
N PHE A 108 -21.18 25.17 12.59
CA PHE A 108 -22.02 26.05 11.76
C PHE A 108 -23.30 26.53 12.47
N GLU A 109 -23.56 26.08 13.70
CA GLU A 109 -24.75 26.49 14.43
C GLU A 109 -24.62 27.92 14.98
N THR A 110 -25.62 28.74 14.68
CA THR A 110 -25.73 30.10 15.21
C THR A 110 -27.07 30.29 15.93
N LEU A 111 -27.05 31.05 17.02
CA LEU A 111 -28.22 31.48 17.76
C LEU A 111 -28.24 33.02 17.77
N ASN A 112 -29.29 33.63 17.21
CA ASN A 112 -29.41 35.09 17.06
C ASN A 112 -28.21 35.76 16.35
N GLY A 113 -27.63 35.07 15.34
CA GLY A 113 -26.47 35.56 14.59
C GLY A 113 -25.12 35.40 15.31
N GLN A 114 -25.11 34.79 16.49
CA GLN A 114 -23.90 34.48 17.26
C GLN A 114 -23.61 32.98 17.21
N ALA A 115 -22.34 32.59 17.00
CA ALA A 115 -21.94 31.19 17.07
C ALA A 115 -22.25 30.60 18.46
N ARG A 116 -22.81 29.39 18.50
CA ARG A 116 -23.13 28.71 19.77
C ARG A 116 -21.89 28.24 20.52
N ILE A 117 -20.81 27.96 19.80
CA ILE A 117 -19.52 27.55 20.35
C ILE A 117 -18.39 27.99 19.41
N LEU A 118 -17.24 28.34 19.99
CA LEU A 118 -16.02 28.68 19.25
C LEU A 118 -15.10 27.46 19.21
N VAL A 119 -15.23 26.67 18.14
CA VAL A 119 -14.59 25.35 18.03
C VAL A 119 -13.07 25.42 17.96
N GLU A 120 -12.49 26.51 17.48
CA GLU A 120 -11.05 26.74 17.49
C GLU A 120 -10.50 26.85 18.92
N THR A 121 -11.23 27.55 19.80
CA THR A 121 -10.89 27.61 21.24
C THR A 121 -11.01 26.22 21.87
N VAL A 122 -12.04 25.45 21.53
CA VAL A 122 -12.18 24.06 22.01
C VAL A 122 -11.00 23.20 21.54
N ALA A 123 -10.58 23.33 20.28
CA ALA A 123 -9.41 22.62 19.74
C ALA A 123 -8.13 22.96 20.49
N HIS A 124 -7.96 24.22 20.89
CA HIS A 124 -6.84 24.65 21.73
C HIS A 124 -6.90 24.04 23.12
N VAL A 125 -7.99 24.24 23.86
CA VAL A 125 -8.06 23.84 25.29
C VAL A 125 -8.17 22.32 25.49
N SER A 126 -8.57 21.57 24.46
CA SER A 126 -8.55 20.09 24.44
C SER A 126 -7.19 19.49 24.06
N GLY A 127 -6.22 20.34 23.66
CA GLY A 127 -4.91 19.92 23.21
C GLY A 127 -4.85 19.39 21.77
N ALA A 128 -5.95 19.48 21.02
CA ALA A 128 -6.06 18.94 19.66
C ALA A 128 -5.21 19.71 18.64
N ALA A 129 -5.29 21.04 18.66
CA ALA A 129 -4.56 21.91 17.75
C ALA A 129 -4.27 23.25 18.41
N TYR A 130 -3.07 23.80 18.17
CA TYR A 130 -2.77 25.13 18.67
C TYR A 130 -3.54 26.16 17.84
N TYR A 131 -4.37 26.95 18.52
CA TYR A 131 -5.07 28.10 17.96
C TYR A 131 -4.14 29.32 17.96
N TYR A 132 -3.64 29.69 16.77
CA TYR A 132 -2.78 30.86 16.58
C TYR A 132 -3.64 32.11 16.37
N GLU A 133 -3.32 33.15 17.12
CA GLU A 133 -4.03 34.41 17.14
C GLU A 133 -3.09 35.60 16.91
N ARG A 134 -3.66 36.78 16.67
CA ARG A 134 -2.89 38.03 16.53
C ARG A 134 -1.95 38.28 17.72
N ARG A 135 -2.34 37.88 18.94
CA ARG A 135 -1.53 38.01 20.16
C ARG A 135 -0.31 37.10 20.21
N ASP A 136 -0.27 36.04 19.39
CA ASP A 136 0.85 35.11 19.31
C ASP A 136 1.98 35.63 18.40
N VAL A 137 1.79 36.78 17.76
CA VAL A 137 2.78 37.48 16.94
C VAL A 137 3.24 38.74 17.67
N THR A 138 4.50 38.76 18.09
CA THR A 138 5.11 39.85 18.86
C THR A 138 5.28 41.10 18.00
N GLU A 139 5.89 40.97 16.83
CA GLU A 139 6.08 42.06 15.87
C GLU A 139 4.94 42.06 14.85
N GLN A 140 3.79 42.60 15.23
CA GLN A 140 2.58 42.56 14.41
C GLN A 140 2.76 43.37 13.12
N PRO A 141 2.78 42.73 11.93
CA PRO A 141 2.96 43.45 10.66
C PRO A 141 1.68 44.15 10.18
N TRP A 142 0.55 43.91 10.86
CA TRP A 142 -0.76 44.43 10.47
C TRP A 142 -1.11 45.74 11.21
N PRO A 143 -1.81 46.68 10.56
CA PRO A 143 -2.41 47.85 11.20
C PRO A 143 -3.20 47.49 12.48
N ALA A 144 -3.18 48.39 13.46
CA ALA A 144 -3.81 48.16 14.76
C ALA A 144 -5.34 48.02 14.69
N ASP A 145 -5.97 48.62 13.68
CA ASP A 145 -7.40 48.59 13.40
C ASP A 145 -7.82 47.41 12.50
N GLU A 146 -6.86 46.69 11.90
CA GLU A 146 -7.16 45.53 11.06
C GLU A 146 -7.55 44.32 11.92
N LYS A 147 -8.72 43.74 11.64
CA LYS A 147 -9.17 42.52 12.32
C LYS A 147 -8.52 41.29 11.68
N ILE A 148 -7.65 40.64 12.44
CA ILE A 148 -6.97 39.40 12.04
C ILE A 148 -7.65 38.22 12.73
N HIS A 149 -8.25 37.33 11.95
CA HIS A 149 -8.86 36.10 12.44
C HIS A 149 -7.78 35.06 12.72
N GLY A 150 -7.88 34.40 13.87
CA GLY A 150 -7.01 33.28 14.23
C GLY A 150 -7.37 32.01 13.47
N THR A 151 -6.47 31.02 13.50
CA THR A 151 -6.72 29.70 12.92
C THR A 151 -5.99 28.60 13.70
N CYS A 152 -6.56 27.40 13.70
CA CYS A 152 -5.91 26.24 14.30
C CYS A 152 -4.94 25.59 13.33
N PHE A 153 -3.81 25.11 13.86
CA PHE A 153 -2.88 24.27 13.09
C PHE A 153 -2.67 22.92 13.78
N HIS A 154 -3.07 21.84 13.10
CA HIS A 154 -2.99 20.48 13.63
C HIS A 154 -1.54 19.96 13.61
N PRO A 155 -1.07 19.28 14.67
CA PRO A 155 0.32 18.79 14.72
C PRO A 155 0.66 17.68 13.72
N ILE A 156 -0.35 17.01 13.15
CA ILE A 156 -0.16 15.94 12.15
C ILE A 156 -0.56 16.40 10.76
N TYR A 157 -1.73 17.04 10.64
CA TYR A 157 -2.38 17.35 9.36
C TYR A 157 -2.25 18.83 8.98
N GLY A 158 -1.51 19.62 9.76
CA GLY A 158 -1.36 21.05 9.54
C GLY A 158 -2.71 21.75 9.48
N GLY A 159 -2.90 22.60 8.47
CA GLY A 159 -4.19 23.22 8.22
C GLY A 159 -5.20 22.32 7.51
N TRP A 160 -4.88 21.06 7.16
CA TRP A 160 -5.77 20.13 6.45
C TRP A 160 -6.74 19.40 7.38
N ILE A 161 -7.37 20.15 8.28
CA ILE A 161 -8.43 19.67 9.16
C ILE A 161 -9.65 20.58 9.07
N SER A 162 -10.79 20.09 9.54
CA SER A 162 -12.00 20.89 9.74
C SER A 162 -12.63 20.51 11.09
N PRO A 163 -12.71 21.43 12.06
CA PRO A 163 -13.39 21.16 13.32
C PRO A 163 -14.87 20.89 13.06
N GLY A 164 -15.38 19.71 13.44
CA GLY A 164 -16.75 19.29 13.10
C GLY A 164 -17.82 19.78 14.08
N GLY A 165 -17.46 19.88 15.36
CA GLY A 165 -18.38 20.24 16.45
C GLY A 165 -17.99 19.57 17.77
N VAL A 166 -18.86 19.68 18.77
CA VAL A 166 -18.65 19.09 20.10
C VAL A 166 -19.85 18.26 20.57
N PHE A 167 -19.57 17.34 21.49
CA PHE A 167 -20.53 16.64 22.33
C PHE A 167 -20.36 17.13 23.76
N ILE A 168 -21.46 17.46 24.44
CA ILE A 168 -21.50 17.82 25.85
C ILE A 168 -22.32 16.76 26.58
N PHE A 169 -21.68 16.00 27.46
CA PHE A 169 -22.32 14.99 28.30
C PHE A 169 -22.74 15.63 29.62
N LYS A 170 -23.97 16.17 29.66
CA LYS A 170 -24.44 17.06 30.74
C LYS A 170 -24.50 16.38 32.11
N ASP A 171 -24.61 15.06 32.12
CA ASP A 171 -24.68 14.21 33.31
C ASP A 171 -23.32 13.63 33.73
N VAL A 172 -22.23 13.91 33.00
CA VAL A 172 -20.91 13.32 33.25
C VAL A 172 -19.92 14.39 33.72
N LEU A 173 -19.47 14.25 34.98
CA LEU A 173 -18.44 15.10 35.58
C LEU A 173 -17.08 14.39 35.63
N CYS A 174 -16.03 15.01 35.12
CA CYS A 174 -14.70 14.44 34.95
C CYS A 174 -13.61 15.19 35.74
N GLN A 175 -13.78 15.33 37.06
CA GLN A 175 -12.83 16.06 37.95
C GLN A 175 -11.34 15.73 37.73
N ASN A 176 -11.02 14.46 37.45
CA ASN A 176 -9.64 13.99 37.28
C ASN A 176 -9.17 14.00 35.81
N LEU A 177 -9.93 14.56 34.87
CA LEU A 177 -9.46 14.72 33.49
C LEU A 177 -8.34 15.77 33.50
N GLU A 178 -7.16 15.37 33.03
CA GLU A 178 -5.99 16.25 32.93
C GLU A 178 -6.02 17.02 31.62
N GLN A 179 -5.79 18.33 31.70
CA GLN A 179 -5.67 19.18 30.52
C GLN A 179 -4.32 18.92 29.85
N LYS A 180 -4.35 18.76 28.53
CA LYS A 180 -3.14 18.66 27.71
C LYS A 180 -2.97 19.94 26.93
N ASP A 181 -1.82 20.59 27.06
CA ASP A 181 -1.51 21.77 26.26
C ASP A 181 -1.43 21.39 24.78
N PRO A 182 -1.99 22.20 23.87
CA PRO A 182 -1.84 21.97 22.45
C PRO A 182 -0.38 22.19 22.05
N ARG A 183 0.09 21.37 21.13
CA ARG A 183 1.48 21.48 20.65
C ARG A 183 1.65 22.71 19.77
N ASP A 184 2.51 23.63 20.18
CA ASP A 184 3.00 24.69 19.30
C ASP A 184 3.91 24.10 18.22
N VAL A 185 3.41 23.99 16.99
CA VAL A 185 4.13 23.43 15.84
C VAL A 185 4.66 24.51 14.89
N ILE A 186 4.34 25.78 15.14
CA ILE A 186 4.83 26.95 14.43
C ILE A 186 5.44 27.93 15.45
N PRO A 187 6.64 27.61 15.98
CA PRO A 187 7.28 28.43 17.00
C PRO A 187 7.85 29.75 16.44
N SER A 188 8.15 29.83 15.13
CA SER A 188 8.70 31.04 14.51
C SER A 188 7.65 32.15 14.40
N GLN A 189 8.00 33.34 14.90
CA GLN A 189 7.16 34.54 14.83
C GLN A 189 6.82 34.92 13.38
N GLU A 190 7.78 34.80 12.47
CA GLU A 190 7.61 35.07 11.04
C GLU A 190 6.61 34.09 10.43
N LYS A 191 6.72 32.79 10.75
CA LYS A 191 5.78 31.78 10.26
C LYS A 191 4.39 31.92 10.87
N ARG A 192 4.26 32.42 12.11
CA ARG A 192 2.96 32.75 12.71
C ARG A 192 2.30 33.92 11.98
N ALA A 193 3.09 34.96 11.66
CA ALA A 193 2.61 36.07 10.83
C ALA A 193 2.20 35.59 9.43
N GLU A 194 3.00 34.74 8.80
CA GLU A 194 2.70 34.13 7.50
C GLU A 194 1.42 33.29 7.53
N LEU A 195 1.23 32.44 8.56
CA LEU A 195 0.02 31.64 8.74
C LEU A 195 -1.22 32.53 8.77
N LEU A 196 -1.21 33.54 9.64
CA LEU A 196 -2.36 34.42 9.84
C LEU A 196 -2.62 35.27 8.59
N ASP A 197 -1.58 35.78 7.94
CA ASP A 197 -1.71 36.56 6.71
C ASP A 197 -2.34 35.72 5.57
N LYS A 198 -1.81 34.52 5.32
CA LYS A 198 -2.34 33.61 4.29
C LYS A 198 -3.77 33.17 4.60
N PHE A 199 -4.06 32.82 5.85
CA PHE A 199 -5.40 32.42 6.27
C PHE A 199 -6.44 33.54 6.03
N ASN A 200 -6.13 34.77 6.46
CA ASN A 200 -7.04 35.90 6.30
C ASN A 200 -7.20 36.32 4.83
N LYS A 201 -6.19 36.07 3.98
CA LYS A 201 -6.27 36.24 2.51
C LYS A 201 -6.97 35.09 1.77
N GLN A 202 -7.45 34.07 2.49
CA GLN A 202 -8.03 32.84 1.92
C GLN A 202 -7.06 32.10 0.99
N ASP A 203 -5.75 32.25 1.19
CA ASP A 203 -4.73 31.51 0.43
C ASP A 203 -4.57 30.11 1.00
N MET A 204 -5.05 29.11 0.27
CA MET A 204 -5.02 27.69 0.68
C MET A 204 -3.64 27.15 1.04
N SER A 205 -2.55 27.79 0.58
CA SER A 205 -1.18 27.42 0.97
C SER A 205 -0.89 27.64 2.45
N PHE A 206 -1.75 28.37 3.20
CA PHE A 206 -1.66 28.47 4.66
C PHE A 206 -1.65 27.08 5.33
N ARG A 207 -2.27 26.07 4.70
CA ARG A 207 -2.38 24.71 5.24
C ARG A 207 -1.08 23.92 5.14
N ASP A 208 -0.12 24.38 4.33
CA ASP A 208 1.09 23.67 3.92
C ASP A 208 2.38 24.23 4.56
N LEU A 209 2.27 24.99 5.65
CA LEU A 209 3.46 25.53 6.35
C LEU A 209 4.34 24.45 7.01
N LEU A 210 3.82 23.22 7.14
CA LEU A 210 4.56 22.03 7.55
C LEU A 210 4.27 20.86 6.58
N PRO A 211 5.21 19.93 6.40
CA PRO A 211 4.94 18.66 5.72
C PRO A 211 3.86 17.87 6.46
N VAL A 212 2.87 17.36 5.74
CA VAL A 212 1.75 16.59 6.30
C VAL A 212 1.62 15.24 5.58
N PRO A 213 1.19 14.16 6.27
CA PRO A 213 1.11 12.83 5.67
C PRO A 213 -0.06 12.70 4.68
N ARG A 214 -1.09 13.53 4.82
CA ARG A 214 -2.26 13.55 3.95
C ARG A 214 -2.85 14.95 3.85
N LYS A 215 -3.35 15.30 2.67
CA LYS A 215 -4.07 16.53 2.36
C LYS A 215 -5.50 16.20 1.93
N PHE A 216 -6.37 17.20 1.86
CA PHE A 216 -7.69 17.02 1.24
C PHE A 216 -7.52 16.63 -0.23
N SER A 217 -8.38 15.72 -0.71
CA SER A 217 -8.43 15.36 -2.12
C SER A 217 -8.86 16.54 -2.99
N THR A 218 -8.57 16.49 -4.28
CA THR A 218 -8.89 17.57 -5.24
C THR A 218 -10.40 17.88 -5.24
N ASP A 219 -11.25 16.86 -5.20
CA ASP A 219 -12.71 17.04 -5.13
C ASP A 219 -13.15 17.73 -3.82
N HIS A 220 -12.51 17.39 -2.69
CA HIS A 220 -12.78 18.03 -1.41
C HIS A 220 -12.36 19.52 -1.41
N ILE A 221 -11.18 19.83 -1.98
CA ILE A 221 -10.71 21.22 -2.13
C ILE A 221 -11.65 22.03 -3.04
N GLU A 222 -12.07 21.45 -4.17
CA GLU A 222 -13.01 22.08 -5.10
C GLU A 222 -14.35 22.37 -4.40
N TYR A 223 -14.86 21.41 -3.63
CA TYR A 223 -16.10 21.56 -2.86
C TYR A 223 -16.02 22.70 -1.85
N LEU A 224 -14.96 22.74 -1.02
CA LEU A 224 -14.78 23.79 0.00
C LEU A 224 -14.57 25.17 -0.60
N SER A 225 -13.84 25.25 -1.72
CA SER A 225 -13.57 26.51 -2.43
C SER A 225 -14.80 27.07 -3.14
N THR A 226 -15.80 26.22 -3.41
CA THR A 226 -17.03 26.63 -4.08
C THR A 226 -17.95 27.37 -3.12
N LYS A 227 -18.27 28.63 -3.40
CA LYS A 227 -19.20 29.46 -2.61
C LYS A 227 -20.66 29.32 -3.01
N ASP A 228 -20.92 28.85 -4.23
CA ASP A 228 -22.28 28.67 -4.77
C ASP A 228 -22.86 27.31 -4.32
N PRO A 229 -23.94 27.29 -3.52
CA PRO A 229 -24.56 26.05 -3.08
C PRO A 229 -24.98 25.14 -4.22
N LYS A 230 -25.44 25.69 -5.36
CA LYS A 230 -25.88 24.88 -6.50
C LYS A 230 -24.70 24.13 -7.13
N LYS A 231 -23.56 24.80 -7.29
CA LYS A 231 -22.33 24.18 -7.80
C LYS A 231 -21.79 23.11 -6.85
N ARG A 232 -21.96 23.28 -5.53
CA ARG A 232 -21.64 22.21 -4.56
C ARG A 232 -22.49 20.97 -4.80
N ILE A 233 -23.79 21.14 -5.09
CA ILE A 233 -24.66 20.01 -5.45
C ILE A 233 -24.17 19.34 -6.74
N ASP A 234 -23.79 20.10 -7.76
CA ASP A 234 -23.29 19.56 -9.03
C ASP A 234 -22.01 18.71 -8.81
N ILE A 235 -21.07 19.19 -7.97
CA ILE A 235 -19.86 18.45 -7.59
C ILE A 235 -20.24 17.12 -6.91
N VAL A 236 -21.19 17.15 -5.99
CA VAL A 236 -21.61 15.98 -5.25
C VAL A 236 -22.35 14.97 -6.13
N GLN A 237 -23.21 15.43 -7.04
CA GLN A 237 -23.87 14.57 -8.03
C GLN A 237 -22.86 13.96 -9.01
N ARG A 238 -21.81 14.69 -9.39
CA ARG A 238 -20.69 14.19 -10.20
C ARG A 238 -19.94 13.08 -9.48
N ILE A 239 -19.64 13.26 -8.19
CA ILE A 239 -19.02 12.23 -7.34
C ILE A 239 -19.93 11.00 -7.25
N SER A 240 -21.21 11.19 -6.96
CA SER A 240 -22.21 10.11 -6.87
C SER A 240 -22.28 9.31 -8.18
N SER A 241 -22.41 9.99 -9.33
CA SER A 241 -22.48 9.35 -10.65
C SER A 241 -21.22 8.54 -10.98
N ARG A 242 -20.03 9.07 -10.65
CA ARG A 242 -18.74 8.39 -10.86
C ARG A 242 -18.69 7.09 -10.06
N CYS A 243 -19.06 7.13 -8.79
CA CYS A 243 -19.08 5.97 -7.90
C CYS A 243 -20.16 4.94 -8.28
N THR A 244 -21.37 5.38 -8.62
CA THR A 244 -22.44 4.49 -9.07
C THR A 244 -22.08 3.79 -10.38
N SER A 245 -21.39 4.46 -11.30
CA SER A 245 -20.90 3.80 -12.54
C SER A 245 -19.84 2.72 -12.27
N LEU A 246 -19.02 2.88 -11.23
CA LEU A 246 -18.05 1.86 -10.79
C LEU A 246 -18.75 0.69 -10.11
N GLU A 247 -19.77 0.95 -9.28
CA GLU A 247 -20.61 -0.09 -8.66
C GLU A 247 -21.50 -0.81 -9.67
N GLU A 248 -22.08 -0.11 -10.65
CA GLU A 248 -22.85 -0.70 -11.74
C GLU A 248 -21.94 -1.53 -12.64
N ASN A 249 -20.70 -1.12 -12.90
CA ASN A 249 -19.73 -1.99 -13.58
C ASN A 249 -19.40 -3.25 -12.75
N HIS A 250 -19.34 -3.14 -11.41
CA HIS A 250 -19.13 -4.26 -10.49
C HIS A 250 -20.37 -5.20 -10.39
N LYS A 251 -21.58 -4.64 -10.31
CA LYS A 251 -22.88 -5.34 -10.27
C LYS A 251 -23.23 -5.93 -11.63
N THR A 252 -22.95 -5.25 -12.74
CA THR A 252 -23.09 -5.79 -14.11
C THR A 252 -22.11 -6.95 -14.33
N HIS A 253 -20.96 -6.97 -13.65
CA HIS A 253 -20.05 -8.12 -13.62
C HIS A 253 -20.62 -9.31 -12.82
N MET A 254 -21.39 -9.03 -11.76
CA MET A 254 -22.08 -10.05 -10.95
C MET A 254 -23.41 -10.54 -11.57
N GLN A 255 -24.11 -9.70 -12.32
CA GLN A 255 -25.45 -9.95 -12.84
C GLN A 255 -25.43 -10.54 -14.27
N ARG A 256 -24.38 -10.25 -15.06
CA ARG A 256 -24.05 -11.05 -16.27
C ARG A 256 -23.69 -12.51 -15.94
N LYS A 257 -23.45 -12.81 -14.66
CA LYS A 257 -23.30 -14.18 -14.14
C LYS A 257 -24.65 -14.88 -13.87
N HIS A 258 -25.77 -14.14 -13.83
CA HIS A 258 -27.10 -14.68 -13.50
C HIS A 258 -28.09 -14.73 -14.69
N ASP A 259 -28.03 -13.78 -15.64
CA ASP A 259 -29.07 -13.65 -16.67
C ASP A 259 -28.64 -14.06 -18.10
N GLY A 260 -27.53 -14.78 -18.23
CA GLY A 260 -27.02 -15.29 -19.52
C GLY A 260 -27.57 -16.65 -19.97
N LEU A 261 -28.74 -17.07 -19.47
CA LEU A 261 -29.38 -18.34 -19.85
C LEU A 261 -30.78 -18.09 -20.42
N SER A 262 -30.86 -17.92 -21.74
CA SER A 262 -31.84 -18.68 -22.52
C SER A 262 -31.35 -18.96 -23.94
N ILE A 263 -31.04 -20.25 -24.15
CA ILE A 263 -31.26 -21.08 -25.34
C ILE A 263 -30.56 -20.57 -26.62
N ASP A 264 -29.33 -20.99 -26.90
CA ASP A 264 -29.09 -22.32 -27.52
C ASP A 264 -27.71 -22.94 -27.16
N SER A 265 -27.69 -24.28 -27.01
CA SER A 265 -26.58 -25.19 -26.62
C SER A 265 -26.06 -25.16 -25.16
N SER A 266 -26.91 -25.58 -24.21
CA SER A 266 -26.65 -25.57 -22.76
C SER A 266 -25.80 -26.71 -22.17
N ASP A 267 -25.46 -27.76 -22.92
CA ASP A 267 -24.87 -28.95 -22.27
C ASP A 267 -23.34 -28.90 -22.11
N ASN A 268 -22.60 -28.18 -22.97
CA ASN A 268 -21.13 -28.21 -22.91
C ASN A 268 -20.49 -27.22 -21.92
N ARG A 269 -21.10 -26.04 -21.66
CA ARG A 269 -20.49 -25.03 -20.77
C ARG A 269 -20.64 -25.32 -19.28
N ALA A 270 -21.79 -25.86 -18.86
CA ALA A 270 -22.03 -26.20 -17.46
C ALA A 270 -21.14 -27.38 -17.01
N ILE A 271 -20.91 -28.34 -17.91
CA ILE A 271 -19.98 -29.46 -17.70
C ILE A 271 -18.54 -28.93 -17.55
N THR A 272 -18.08 -28.02 -18.42
CA THR A 272 -16.73 -27.45 -18.32
C THR A 272 -16.49 -26.60 -17.06
N ASP A 273 -17.49 -25.89 -16.56
CA ASP A 273 -17.35 -25.06 -15.35
C ASP A 273 -17.37 -25.90 -14.06
N LEU A 274 -18.12 -27.00 -14.04
CA LEU A 274 -18.09 -28.02 -12.99
C LEU A 274 -16.77 -28.80 -13.00
N GLU A 275 -16.31 -29.24 -14.17
CA GLU A 275 -15.01 -29.90 -14.37
C GLU A 275 -13.83 -28.99 -13.98
N LYS A 276 -13.93 -27.68 -14.25
CA LYS A 276 -12.91 -26.69 -13.87
C LYS A 276 -12.87 -26.48 -12.35
N LYS A 277 -14.02 -26.37 -11.68
CA LYS A 277 -14.10 -26.31 -10.21
C LYS A 277 -13.59 -27.59 -9.54
N GLU A 278 -13.97 -28.75 -10.06
CA GLU A 278 -13.52 -30.05 -9.55
C GLU A 278 -12.01 -30.25 -9.75
N SER A 279 -11.49 -29.77 -10.90
CA SER A 279 -10.05 -29.70 -11.19
C SER A 279 -9.31 -28.76 -10.23
N ASP A 280 -9.87 -27.59 -9.91
CA ASP A 280 -9.25 -26.61 -8.99
C ASP A 280 -9.20 -27.12 -7.54
N GLU A 281 -10.25 -27.81 -7.05
CA GLU A 281 -10.23 -28.44 -5.72
C GLU A 281 -9.25 -29.60 -5.65
N LYS A 282 -9.21 -30.45 -6.68
CA LYS A 282 -8.25 -31.56 -6.77
C LYS A 282 -6.82 -31.02 -6.81
N ARG A 283 -6.60 -29.94 -7.56
CA ARG A 283 -5.33 -29.22 -7.60
C ARG A 283 -4.92 -28.70 -6.23
N LYS A 284 -5.83 -28.04 -5.52
CA LYS A 284 -5.59 -27.53 -4.16
C LYS A 284 -5.16 -28.65 -3.20
N LYS A 285 -5.86 -29.79 -3.21
CA LYS A 285 -5.52 -30.95 -2.35
C LYS A 285 -4.13 -31.51 -2.63
N ILE A 286 -3.74 -31.64 -3.91
CA ILE A 286 -2.40 -32.12 -4.29
C ILE A 286 -1.31 -31.17 -3.78
N LEU A 287 -1.53 -29.86 -3.88
CA LEU A 287 -0.55 -28.83 -3.47
C LEU A 287 -0.43 -28.71 -1.95
N GLU A 288 -1.51 -28.95 -1.20
CA GLU A 288 -1.48 -29.05 0.25
C GLU A 288 -0.76 -30.33 0.71
N GLN A 289 -0.94 -31.43 -0.04
CA GLN A 289 -0.28 -32.71 0.25
C GLN A 289 1.23 -32.69 -0.05
N PHE A 290 1.65 -31.98 -1.09
CA PHE A 290 3.05 -31.94 -1.53
C PHE A 290 3.56 -30.49 -1.61
N PRO A 291 4.05 -29.91 -0.50
CA PRO A 291 4.57 -28.55 -0.44
C PRO A 291 5.77 -28.27 -1.38
N SER A 292 6.47 -29.33 -1.82
CA SER A 292 7.55 -29.27 -2.81
C SER A 292 7.04 -28.93 -4.23
N VAL A 293 5.75 -29.13 -4.51
CA VAL A 293 5.14 -28.85 -5.82
C VAL A 293 4.80 -27.36 -5.91
N LEU A 294 5.60 -26.61 -6.68
CA LEU A 294 5.40 -25.17 -6.87
C LEU A 294 4.18 -24.90 -7.74
N THR A 295 4.02 -25.67 -8.82
CA THR A 295 2.86 -25.67 -9.72
C THR A 295 2.97 -26.88 -10.67
N TYR A 296 1.90 -27.19 -11.40
CA TYR A 296 1.94 -28.16 -12.50
C TYR A 296 0.96 -27.76 -13.60
N ILE A 297 1.20 -28.19 -14.83
CA ILE A 297 0.32 -27.95 -15.98
C ILE A 297 -0.16 -29.29 -16.50
N VAL A 298 -1.49 -29.45 -16.61
CA VAL A 298 -2.13 -30.59 -17.28
C VAL A 298 -2.69 -30.08 -18.60
N GLY A 299 -2.38 -30.77 -19.68
CA GLY A 299 -2.78 -30.32 -21.01
C GLY A 299 -2.30 -31.26 -22.09
N LYS A 300 -1.89 -30.67 -23.21
CA LYS A 300 -1.48 -31.41 -24.40
C LYS A 300 -0.25 -30.79 -25.06
N ILE A 301 0.63 -31.67 -25.54
CA ILE A 301 1.77 -31.34 -26.40
C ILE A 301 1.52 -32.06 -27.72
N ASN A 302 1.41 -31.33 -28.83
CA ASN A 302 1.12 -31.89 -30.16
C ASN A 302 -0.10 -32.85 -30.12
N ASP A 303 -1.19 -32.40 -29.50
CA ASP A 303 -2.43 -33.15 -29.23
C ASP A 303 -2.31 -34.43 -28.38
N LYS A 304 -1.13 -34.73 -27.83
CA LYS A 304 -0.94 -35.85 -26.91
C LYS A 304 -1.05 -35.38 -25.45
N PRO A 305 -1.78 -36.10 -24.58
CA PRO A 305 -1.90 -35.76 -23.16
C PRO A 305 -0.53 -35.66 -22.48
N ALA A 306 -0.30 -34.55 -21.79
CA ALA A 306 0.96 -34.25 -21.14
C ALA A 306 0.74 -33.55 -19.80
N VAL A 307 1.63 -33.84 -18.85
CA VAL A 307 1.70 -33.16 -17.56
C VAL A 307 3.14 -32.74 -17.29
N LYS A 308 3.32 -31.46 -16.97
CA LYS A 308 4.61 -30.90 -16.55
C LYS A 308 4.51 -30.40 -15.13
N VAL A 309 5.33 -30.95 -14.24
CA VAL A 309 5.32 -30.66 -12.79
C VAL A 309 6.57 -29.87 -12.44
N PHE A 310 6.40 -28.74 -11.76
CA PHE A 310 7.48 -27.87 -11.32
C PHE A 310 7.69 -28.07 -9.82
N LEU A 311 8.79 -28.72 -9.47
CA LEU A 311 9.16 -29.05 -8.09
C LEU A 311 10.21 -28.05 -7.60
N LYS A 312 10.11 -27.62 -6.35
CA LYS A 312 11.12 -26.79 -5.66
C LYS A 312 12.46 -27.51 -5.65
N GLY A 313 12.47 -28.81 -5.35
CA GLY A 313 13.67 -29.66 -5.35
C GLY A 313 13.30 -31.11 -5.68
N GLU A 314 14.15 -32.06 -5.27
CA GLU A 314 13.84 -33.49 -5.43
C GLU A 314 12.72 -33.92 -4.47
N ASP A 315 11.68 -34.58 -5.00
CA ASP A 315 10.61 -35.18 -4.20
C ASP A 315 10.05 -36.41 -4.91
N SER A 316 10.63 -37.58 -4.62
CA SER A 316 10.23 -38.85 -5.23
C SER A 316 8.78 -39.24 -4.91
N LYS A 317 8.26 -38.85 -3.73
CA LYS A 317 6.87 -39.16 -3.35
C LYS A 317 5.89 -38.36 -4.18
N ALA A 318 6.18 -37.08 -4.42
CA ALA A 318 5.39 -36.26 -5.34
C ALA A 318 5.46 -36.83 -6.76
N GLU A 319 6.66 -37.19 -7.25
CA GLU A 319 6.81 -37.79 -8.58
C GLU A 319 5.97 -39.06 -8.75
N ASP A 320 6.04 -39.99 -7.81
CA ASP A 320 5.28 -41.24 -7.85
C ASP A 320 3.78 -40.98 -7.85
N HIS A 321 3.31 -40.04 -7.03
CA HIS A 321 1.89 -39.65 -6.99
C HIS A 321 1.41 -39.11 -8.34
N PHE A 322 2.17 -38.24 -8.99
CA PHE A 322 1.81 -37.69 -10.30
C PHE A 322 1.83 -38.77 -11.39
N ARG A 323 2.83 -39.67 -11.39
CA ARG A 323 2.90 -40.80 -12.34
C ARG A 323 1.70 -41.73 -12.21
N GLN A 324 1.26 -42.01 -10.98
CA GLN A 324 0.08 -42.84 -10.72
C GLN A 324 -1.22 -42.11 -11.12
N SER A 325 -1.35 -40.85 -10.72
CA SER A 325 -2.56 -40.03 -10.95
C SER A 325 -2.78 -39.70 -12.43
N PHE A 326 -1.69 -39.61 -13.22
CA PHE A 326 -1.71 -39.26 -14.64
C PHE A 326 -1.06 -40.34 -15.51
N HIS A 327 -1.31 -41.63 -15.23
CA HIS A 327 -0.68 -42.77 -15.90
C HIS A 327 -0.79 -42.80 -17.45
N ASN A 328 -1.79 -42.14 -18.03
CA ASN A 328 -1.98 -42.03 -19.49
C ASN A 328 -1.35 -40.77 -20.11
N HIS A 329 -0.66 -39.95 -19.32
CA HIS A 329 -0.03 -38.71 -19.80
C HIS A 329 1.48 -38.90 -19.88
N SER A 330 2.07 -38.26 -20.89
CA SER A 330 3.52 -38.03 -20.86
C SER A 330 3.88 -37.14 -19.66
N MET A 331 4.89 -37.54 -18.89
CA MET A 331 5.29 -36.85 -17.66
C MET A 331 6.62 -36.13 -17.83
N GLN A 332 6.66 -34.86 -17.43
CA GLN A 332 7.90 -34.08 -17.30
C GLN A 332 7.99 -33.50 -15.88
N PHE A 333 9.15 -33.67 -15.24
CA PHE A 333 9.44 -33.09 -13.93
C PHE A 333 10.56 -32.07 -14.07
N VAL A 334 10.34 -30.88 -13.55
CA VAL A 334 11.30 -29.78 -13.54
C VAL A 334 11.72 -29.55 -12.09
N ASN A 335 12.97 -29.91 -11.77
CA ASN A 335 13.60 -29.46 -10.53
C ASN A 335 14.00 -27.98 -10.71
N VAL A 336 13.20 -27.08 -10.15
CA VAL A 336 13.33 -25.64 -10.37
C VAL A 336 14.59 -25.08 -9.73
N THR A 337 14.93 -25.47 -8.49
CA THR A 337 16.17 -25.00 -7.84
C THR A 337 17.39 -25.37 -8.67
N LYS A 338 17.51 -26.64 -9.09
CA LYS A 338 18.64 -27.08 -9.93
C LYS A 338 18.67 -26.34 -11.27
N ARG A 339 17.53 -26.19 -11.95
CA ARG A 339 17.45 -25.46 -13.22
C ARG A 339 17.85 -23.99 -13.06
N MET A 340 17.42 -23.33 -11.97
CA MET A 340 17.80 -21.95 -11.68
C MET A 340 19.30 -21.84 -11.38
N GLU A 341 19.87 -22.73 -10.58
CA GLU A 341 21.32 -22.76 -10.32
C GLU A 341 22.13 -22.89 -11.61
N GLU A 342 21.75 -23.80 -12.50
CA GLU A 342 22.40 -23.99 -13.80
C GLU A 342 22.28 -22.75 -14.71
N LEU A 343 21.12 -22.09 -14.72
CA LEU A 343 20.91 -20.86 -15.50
C LEU A 343 21.67 -19.67 -14.92
N LEU A 344 21.70 -19.52 -13.60
CA LEU A 344 22.44 -18.48 -12.89
C LEU A 344 23.96 -18.61 -13.10
N GLN A 345 24.49 -19.84 -13.13
CA GLN A 345 25.90 -20.09 -13.45
C GLN A 345 26.26 -19.74 -14.90
N LYS A 346 25.30 -19.87 -15.81
CA LYS A 346 25.48 -19.63 -17.25
C LYS A 346 25.04 -18.23 -17.67
N ALA A 347 24.56 -17.41 -16.74
CA ALA A 347 24.01 -16.08 -17.02
C ALA A 347 25.04 -15.21 -17.74
N THR A 348 24.67 -14.64 -18.87
CA THR A 348 25.53 -13.75 -19.66
C THR A 348 25.03 -12.31 -19.57
N GLN A 349 25.94 -11.35 -19.77
CA GLN A 349 25.55 -9.94 -19.88
C GLN A 349 24.53 -9.77 -21.01
N ILE A 350 23.43 -9.09 -20.72
CA ILE A 350 22.42 -8.74 -21.73
C ILE A 350 23.04 -7.70 -22.65
N LYS A 351 23.09 -7.99 -23.95
CA LYS A 351 23.34 -6.94 -24.95
C LYS A 351 22.07 -6.11 -25.03
N PHE A 352 22.11 -4.87 -24.52
CA PHE A 352 21.01 -3.91 -24.73
C PHE A 352 20.71 -3.85 -26.22
N GLN A 353 19.49 -4.24 -26.58
CA GLN A 353 19.02 -4.10 -27.95
C GLN A 353 18.93 -2.60 -28.29
N PRO A 354 19.07 -2.22 -29.57
CA PRO A 354 18.94 -0.83 -29.99
C PRO A 354 17.67 -0.21 -29.41
N GLN A 355 17.81 1.01 -28.90
CA GLN A 355 16.78 1.73 -28.17
C GLN A 355 15.51 1.79 -29.02
N MET A 356 14.44 1.19 -28.50
CA MET A 356 13.13 1.25 -29.16
C MET A 356 12.68 2.69 -29.21
N ASP A 357 12.08 3.09 -30.32
CA ASP A 357 11.47 4.41 -30.44
C ASP A 357 10.50 4.65 -29.27
N GLN A 358 10.62 5.81 -28.61
CA GLN A 358 9.89 6.11 -27.38
C GLN A 358 8.37 6.07 -27.57
N GLU A 359 7.87 6.52 -28.72
CA GLU A 359 6.44 6.51 -29.03
C GLU A 359 5.96 5.06 -29.24
N ILE A 360 6.77 4.22 -29.89
CA ILE A 360 6.48 2.80 -30.04
C ILE A 360 6.51 2.08 -28.69
N SER A 361 7.49 2.38 -27.83
CA SER A 361 7.60 1.79 -26.47
C SER A 361 6.35 2.11 -25.66
N LYS A 362 5.97 3.40 -25.61
CA LYS A 362 4.78 3.85 -24.90
C LYS A 362 3.51 3.18 -25.43
N ARG A 363 3.36 3.09 -26.75
CA ARG A 363 2.21 2.42 -27.37
C ARG A 363 2.15 0.93 -27.01
N LEU A 364 3.29 0.23 -27.00
CA LEU A 364 3.34 -1.17 -26.58
C LEU A 364 2.98 -1.32 -25.10
N GLU A 365 3.45 -0.42 -24.23
CA GLU A 365 3.10 -0.40 -22.80
C GLU A 365 1.59 -0.20 -22.59
N GLU A 366 0.96 0.74 -23.30
CA GLU A 366 -0.50 0.97 -23.24
C GLU A 366 -1.30 -0.27 -23.69
N ILE A 367 -0.88 -0.91 -24.78
CA ILE A 367 -1.51 -2.15 -25.27
C ILE A 367 -1.35 -3.27 -24.24
N ILE A 368 -0.15 -3.44 -23.69
CA ILE A 368 0.12 -4.44 -22.67
C ILE A 368 -0.79 -4.18 -21.47
N GLN A 369 -0.85 -2.95 -20.96
CA GLN A 369 -1.70 -2.60 -19.82
C GLN A 369 -3.18 -2.90 -20.08
N GLY A 370 -3.68 -2.59 -21.30
CA GLY A 370 -5.07 -2.85 -21.70
C GLY A 370 -5.43 -4.32 -21.94
N GLN A 371 -4.48 -5.14 -22.41
CA GLN A 371 -4.74 -6.54 -22.81
C GLN A 371 -4.31 -7.59 -21.77
N SER A 372 -3.43 -7.22 -20.84
CA SER A 372 -2.81 -8.16 -19.88
C SER A 372 -3.82 -8.98 -19.10
N ARG A 373 -4.88 -8.34 -18.57
CA ARG A 373 -5.92 -9.04 -17.78
C ARG A 373 -6.64 -10.10 -18.60
N LYS A 374 -7.06 -9.76 -19.82
CA LYS A 374 -7.78 -10.69 -20.72
C LYS A 374 -6.91 -11.87 -21.12
N LEU A 375 -5.62 -11.64 -21.35
CA LEU A 375 -4.67 -12.71 -21.67
C LEU A 375 -4.43 -13.61 -20.46
N MET A 376 -4.26 -13.03 -19.27
CA MET A 376 -4.09 -13.77 -18.02
C MET A 376 -5.29 -14.61 -17.60
N GLU A 377 -6.50 -14.22 -17.98
CA GLU A 377 -7.74 -15.00 -17.76
C GLU A 377 -7.85 -16.19 -18.71
N LYS A 378 -7.32 -16.06 -19.93
CA LYS A 378 -7.38 -17.09 -20.97
C LYS A 378 -6.20 -18.06 -20.94
N HIS A 379 -5.08 -17.65 -20.35
CA HIS A 379 -3.84 -18.40 -20.33
C HIS A 379 -3.26 -18.46 -18.90
N SER A 380 -3.42 -19.60 -18.21
CA SER A 380 -3.10 -19.74 -16.79
C SER A 380 -1.61 -19.72 -16.48
N HIS A 381 -0.77 -19.98 -17.48
CA HIS A 381 0.67 -20.22 -17.34
C HIS A 381 1.54 -19.06 -17.84
N ILE A 382 0.94 -17.89 -18.10
CA ILE A 382 1.67 -16.62 -18.30
C ILE A 382 2.30 -16.17 -16.97
N ILE A 383 3.59 -15.80 -17.02
CA ILE A 383 4.39 -15.24 -15.93
C ILE A 383 4.34 -13.70 -16.00
N ARG A 384 4.63 -13.11 -17.17
CA ARG A 384 4.51 -11.66 -17.42
C ARG A 384 4.39 -11.38 -18.92
N ILE A 385 4.06 -10.14 -19.26
CA ILE A 385 4.03 -9.64 -20.65
C ILE A 385 4.88 -8.36 -20.69
N SER A 386 5.76 -8.24 -21.68
CA SER A 386 6.67 -7.10 -21.83
C SER A 386 6.78 -6.63 -23.28
N ALA A 387 7.23 -5.39 -23.48
CA ALA A 387 7.70 -4.95 -24.79
C ALA A 387 9.09 -5.53 -25.08
N GLY A 388 9.41 -5.74 -26.35
CA GLY A 388 10.74 -6.19 -26.79
C GLY A 388 10.86 -6.15 -28.31
N ASN A 389 11.99 -6.61 -28.86
CA ASN A 389 12.10 -6.83 -30.30
C ASN A 389 12.15 -8.32 -30.64
N MET A 390 11.63 -8.69 -31.80
CA MET A 390 11.69 -10.06 -32.31
C MET A 390 13.15 -10.51 -32.39
N PRO A 391 13.52 -11.63 -31.74
CA PRO A 391 14.91 -12.07 -31.69
C PRO A 391 15.38 -12.59 -33.06
N GLU A 392 14.53 -13.34 -33.76
CA GLU A 392 14.88 -14.03 -35.01
C GLU A 392 13.70 -14.08 -36.00
N GLY A 393 13.97 -14.49 -37.25
CA GLY A 393 12.96 -14.67 -38.30
C GLY A 393 12.72 -13.44 -39.20
N MET A 394 11.66 -13.49 -40.02
CA MET A 394 11.34 -12.45 -41.02
C MET A 394 11.09 -11.05 -40.41
N HIS A 395 10.83 -11.00 -39.11
CA HIS A 395 10.58 -9.78 -38.35
C HIS A 395 11.69 -9.43 -37.36
N ALA A 396 12.86 -10.08 -37.44
CA ALA A 396 13.98 -9.84 -36.53
C ALA A 396 14.28 -8.34 -36.36
N GLY A 397 14.45 -7.91 -35.11
CA GLY A 397 14.70 -6.52 -34.73
C GLY A 397 13.46 -5.60 -34.74
N LYS A 398 12.29 -6.07 -35.19
CA LYS A 398 11.05 -5.27 -35.12
C LYS A 398 10.41 -5.31 -33.72
N PRO A 399 9.80 -4.22 -33.26
CA PRO A 399 9.06 -4.17 -31.99
C PRO A 399 7.94 -5.22 -31.92
N CYS A 400 7.81 -5.85 -30.76
CA CYS A 400 6.88 -6.96 -30.50
C CYS A 400 6.43 -6.99 -29.04
N ILE A 401 5.39 -7.78 -28.77
CA ILE A 401 4.96 -8.12 -27.42
C ILE A 401 5.58 -9.47 -27.05
N VAL A 402 6.28 -9.52 -25.93
CA VAL A 402 6.91 -10.75 -25.42
C VAL A 402 6.03 -11.33 -24.31
N ILE A 403 5.52 -12.54 -24.51
CA ILE A 403 4.81 -13.32 -23.49
C ILE A 403 5.82 -14.27 -22.84
N HIS A 404 6.02 -14.09 -21.54
CA HIS A 404 6.86 -14.98 -20.73
C HIS A 404 5.96 -16.00 -20.05
N CYS A 405 6.26 -17.28 -20.18
CA CYS A 405 5.40 -18.37 -19.72
C CYS A 405 6.21 -19.54 -19.16
N LEU A 406 5.53 -20.45 -18.46
CA LEU A 406 6.17 -21.65 -17.88
C LEU A 406 6.57 -22.71 -18.92
N ASP A 407 5.86 -22.76 -20.05
CA ASP A 407 6.08 -23.69 -21.16
C ASP A 407 5.49 -23.08 -22.44
N LYS A 408 6.25 -23.07 -23.54
CA LYS A 408 5.81 -22.46 -24.81
C LYS A 408 5.09 -23.43 -25.74
N ILE A 409 5.09 -24.72 -25.43
CA ILE A 409 4.55 -25.80 -26.29
C ILE A 409 3.33 -26.46 -25.66
N LEU A 410 3.34 -26.67 -24.33
CA LEU A 410 2.28 -27.36 -23.61
C LEU A 410 1.08 -26.42 -23.43
N ILE A 411 -0.05 -26.77 -24.07
CA ILE A 411 -1.31 -26.02 -23.97
C ILE A 411 -2.14 -26.61 -22.84
N PRO A 412 -2.49 -25.86 -21.77
CA PRO A 412 -3.30 -26.37 -20.69
C PRO A 412 -4.69 -26.85 -21.13
N THR A 413 -5.25 -27.80 -20.42
CA THR A 413 -6.60 -28.31 -20.69
C THR A 413 -7.63 -27.17 -20.65
N GLY A 414 -8.40 -27.02 -21.73
CA GLY A 414 -9.40 -25.96 -21.87
C GLY A 414 -8.87 -24.62 -22.37
N GLU A 415 -7.56 -24.49 -22.59
CA GLU A 415 -6.94 -23.28 -23.15
C GLU A 415 -6.63 -23.42 -24.65
N GLN A 416 -6.32 -22.28 -25.27
CA GLN A 416 -5.91 -22.18 -26.67
C GLN A 416 -4.43 -21.78 -26.77
N GLU A 417 -3.85 -21.93 -27.96
CA GLU A 417 -2.51 -21.39 -28.26
C GLU A 417 -2.46 -19.88 -28.02
N PHE A 418 -1.27 -19.37 -27.67
CA PHE A 418 -1.04 -17.93 -27.57
C PHE A 418 -1.33 -17.24 -28.91
N PRO A 419 -1.89 -16.02 -28.90
CA PRO A 419 -2.14 -15.28 -30.12
C PRO A 419 -0.82 -14.97 -30.84
N LYS A 420 -0.81 -15.07 -32.16
CA LYS A 420 0.37 -14.72 -32.98
C LYS A 420 0.60 -13.21 -33.06
N GLN A 421 -0.48 -12.42 -32.89
CA GLN A 421 -0.45 -10.96 -32.91
C GLN A 421 -1.45 -10.38 -31.90
N ILE A 422 -1.11 -9.22 -31.35
CA ILE A 422 -1.97 -8.43 -30.46
C ILE A 422 -1.95 -6.99 -30.98
N GLU A 423 -3.12 -6.46 -31.34
CA GLU A 423 -3.29 -5.10 -31.84
C GLU A 423 -2.29 -4.69 -32.95
N GLY A 424 -1.95 -5.64 -33.83
CA GLY A 424 -1.04 -5.45 -34.96
C GLY A 424 0.45 -5.70 -34.67
N PHE A 425 0.84 -5.89 -33.40
CA PHE A 425 2.20 -6.27 -33.03
C PHE A 425 2.36 -7.79 -32.99
N GLN A 426 3.53 -8.28 -33.45
CA GLN A 426 3.87 -9.71 -33.35
C GLN A 426 4.03 -10.12 -31.89
N VAL A 427 3.74 -11.40 -31.60
CA VAL A 427 3.99 -11.99 -30.29
C VAL A 427 5.22 -12.89 -30.33
N CYS A 428 6.16 -12.63 -29.44
CA CYS A 428 7.29 -13.50 -29.12
C CYS A 428 6.98 -14.26 -27.83
N ILE A 429 7.24 -15.57 -27.79
CA ILE A 429 6.97 -16.39 -26.61
C ILE A 429 8.31 -16.86 -26.04
N LYS A 430 8.52 -16.62 -24.75
CA LYS A 430 9.70 -17.07 -24.02
C LYS A 430 9.31 -17.97 -22.85
N GLU A 431 10.11 -19.01 -22.62
CA GLU A 431 10.01 -19.80 -21.41
C GLU A 431 10.87 -19.20 -20.30
N GLY A 432 10.29 -19.07 -19.11
CA GLY A 432 10.96 -18.61 -17.91
C GLY A 432 10.44 -19.33 -16.69
N ILE A 433 11.20 -19.27 -15.60
CA ILE A 433 10.74 -19.72 -14.28
C ILE A 433 11.06 -18.63 -13.26
N SER A 434 10.07 -18.28 -12.43
CA SER A 434 10.19 -17.32 -11.33
C SER A 434 10.03 -18.00 -9.97
N MET A 435 10.82 -17.59 -8.97
CA MET A 435 10.70 -18.06 -7.59
C MET A 435 11.00 -16.95 -6.58
N PHE A 436 10.42 -17.07 -5.38
CA PHE A 436 10.86 -16.38 -4.17
C PHE A 436 12.25 -16.87 -3.76
N GLY A 437 13.09 -15.99 -3.22
CA GLY A 437 14.45 -16.32 -2.85
C GLY A 437 14.62 -16.73 -1.39
N PHE A 438 15.00 -17.99 -1.13
CA PHE A 438 15.29 -18.51 0.23
C PHE A 438 16.75 -19.00 0.46
N CYS A 439 17.26 -19.11 1.73
CA CYS A 439 18.74 -19.22 2.07
C CYS A 439 19.21 -20.16 3.24
N GLU A 440 20.55 -20.43 3.38
CA GLU A 440 21.39 -21.17 4.42
C GLU A 440 22.84 -20.58 4.73
N GLY A 441 23.21 -20.24 5.99
CA GLY A 441 24.45 -19.62 6.64
C GLY A 441 24.64 -18.06 6.86
N CYS A 442 24.73 -17.50 8.10
CA CYS A 442 25.25 -16.13 8.45
C CYS A 442 25.54 -15.94 9.98
N GLU A 443 26.33 -14.94 10.44
CA GLU A 443 26.74 -14.80 11.88
C GLU A 443 26.71 -13.38 12.52
N THR A 444 26.33 -12.30 11.81
CA THR A 444 26.23 -10.91 12.39
C THR A 444 24.99 -10.15 11.87
N LEU A 445 24.51 -9.08 12.54
CA LEU A 445 23.35 -8.25 12.13
C LEU A 445 23.77 -7.03 11.30
N LYS A 446 23.59 -7.06 9.97
CA LYS A 446 23.78 -5.96 9.01
C LYS A 446 22.88 -6.16 7.78
N ASN A 447 22.86 -5.22 6.83
CA ASN A 447 22.15 -5.41 5.56
C ASN A 447 22.64 -6.70 4.87
N GLY A 448 21.69 -7.45 4.30
CA GLY A 448 21.94 -8.74 3.67
C GLY A 448 22.10 -9.90 4.67
N CYS A 449 21.90 -9.70 5.98
CA CYS A 449 22.04 -10.82 6.92
C CYS A 449 20.85 -11.77 6.89
N SER A 450 21.14 -13.05 7.16
CA SER A 450 20.15 -14.10 7.11
C SER A 450 19.14 -13.98 8.24
N ILE A 451 17.87 -14.01 7.87
CA ILE A 451 16.77 -14.04 8.82
C ILE A 451 15.75 -15.08 8.38
N GLY A 452 14.95 -15.57 9.31
CA GLY A 452 13.86 -16.47 8.98
C GLY A 452 12.87 -16.58 10.12
N GLN A 453 11.94 -17.50 9.96
CA GLN A 453 10.98 -17.84 11.01
C GLN A 453 11.58 -18.95 11.89
N ARG A 454 11.19 -18.96 13.16
CA ARG A 454 11.81 -19.83 14.18
C ARG A 454 11.73 -21.34 13.90
N LEU A 455 10.72 -21.78 13.17
CA LEU A 455 10.44 -23.20 12.87
C LEU A 455 10.52 -23.51 11.36
N ASP A 456 10.94 -22.54 10.54
CA ASP A 456 11.04 -22.69 9.10
C ASP A 456 12.52 -22.63 8.69
N THR A 457 12.92 -23.56 7.83
CA THR A 457 14.26 -23.55 7.22
C THR A 457 14.38 -22.53 6.10
N ALA A 458 13.27 -21.93 5.66
CA ALA A 458 13.26 -20.80 4.75
C ALA A 458 13.93 -19.57 5.39
N ALA A 459 14.61 -18.80 4.57
CA ALA A 459 15.38 -17.66 5.04
C ALA A 459 15.37 -16.53 4.02
N GLY A 460 15.55 -15.29 4.45
CA GLY A 460 15.72 -14.14 3.59
C GLY A 460 16.80 -13.21 4.13
N SER A 461 16.77 -11.96 3.67
CA SER A 461 17.75 -10.94 3.99
C SER A 461 17.15 -9.83 4.83
N ILE A 462 17.95 -9.29 5.75
CA ILE A 462 17.72 -7.94 6.30
C ILE A 462 17.91 -6.93 5.17
N GLY A 463 16.88 -6.12 4.92
CA GLY A 463 16.88 -5.11 3.86
C GLY A 463 17.36 -3.77 4.34
N LEU A 464 16.41 -2.87 4.57
CA LEU A 464 16.62 -1.47 4.93
C LEU A 464 16.40 -1.27 6.42
N PHE A 465 17.35 -0.69 7.15
CA PHE A 465 17.08 -0.22 8.51
C PHE A 465 16.25 1.06 8.45
N VAL A 466 15.15 1.10 9.19
CA VAL A 466 14.17 2.18 9.13
C VAL A 466 13.59 2.50 10.50
N LYS A 467 13.02 3.71 10.60
CA LYS A 467 12.20 4.16 11.72
C LYS A 467 10.75 4.19 11.29
N VAL A 468 9.88 3.52 12.04
CA VAL A 468 8.42 3.56 11.84
C VAL A 468 7.79 4.40 12.92
N ARG A 469 6.86 5.27 12.54
CA ARG A 469 6.05 6.03 13.48
C ARG A 469 4.70 5.35 13.64
N LYS A 470 4.36 4.93 14.85
CA LYS A 470 3.01 4.41 15.10
C LYS A 470 1.99 5.55 15.15
N PRO A 471 0.84 5.46 14.45
CA PRO A 471 -0.16 6.52 14.46
C PRO A 471 -0.76 6.79 15.84
N ASP A 472 -0.81 5.77 16.71
CA ASP A 472 -1.49 5.76 18.01
C ASP A 472 -0.55 5.95 19.21
N GLN A 473 0.77 5.83 19.02
CA GLN A 473 1.77 5.85 20.08
C GLN A 473 2.91 6.80 19.67
N LEU A 474 3.25 7.76 20.53
CA LEU A 474 4.39 8.68 20.37
C LEU A 474 5.77 7.98 20.37
N ILE A 475 5.82 6.68 20.10
CA ILE A 475 7.00 5.82 20.15
C ILE A 475 7.47 5.57 18.71
N GLU A 476 8.71 5.95 18.45
CA GLU A 476 9.44 5.58 17.24
C GLU A 476 9.94 4.14 17.39
N GLU A 477 9.47 3.23 16.54
CA GLU A 477 10.01 1.87 16.48
C GLU A 477 11.19 1.82 15.51
N ARG A 478 12.27 1.18 15.94
CA ARG A 478 13.47 0.99 15.13
C ARG A 478 13.58 -0.46 14.71
N GLY A 479 13.83 -0.66 13.43
CA GLY A 479 13.81 -2.00 12.88
C GLY A 479 14.39 -2.05 11.49
N PHE A 480 14.02 -3.11 10.77
CA PHE A 480 14.40 -3.27 9.37
C PHE A 480 13.22 -3.75 8.53
N LEU A 481 13.28 -3.43 7.24
CA LEU A 481 12.43 -4.00 6.21
C LEU A 481 13.00 -5.30 5.69
N THR A 482 12.12 -6.24 5.38
CA THR A 482 12.40 -7.46 4.62
C THR A 482 11.17 -7.84 3.80
N ALA A 483 11.15 -9.00 3.12
CA ALA A 483 9.98 -9.48 2.41
C ALA A 483 8.93 -10.06 3.36
N ALA A 484 7.64 -9.88 3.08
CA ALA A 484 6.56 -10.38 3.94
C ALA A 484 6.54 -11.91 3.99
N HIS A 485 6.75 -12.57 2.85
CA HIS A 485 6.80 -14.04 2.80
C HIS A 485 7.99 -14.63 3.58
N VAL A 486 9.03 -13.85 3.86
CA VAL A 486 10.16 -14.26 4.72
C VAL A 486 9.77 -14.15 6.19
N ALA A 487 9.18 -13.02 6.59
CA ALA A 487 8.93 -12.71 8.00
C ALA A 487 7.59 -13.28 8.54
N LEU A 488 6.62 -13.56 7.68
CA LEU A 488 5.24 -13.87 8.08
C LEU A 488 4.77 -15.22 7.51
N PRO A 489 4.56 -16.27 8.33
CA PRO A 489 4.04 -17.57 7.85
C PRO A 489 2.65 -17.46 7.24
N THR A 490 1.87 -16.48 7.72
CA THR A 490 0.48 -16.26 7.32
C THR A 490 0.35 -15.22 6.21
N PHE A 491 1.41 -14.90 5.47
CA PHE A 491 1.39 -13.92 4.37
C PHE A 491 0.30 -14.20 3.33
N LYS A 492 -0.07 -15.47 3.13
CA LYS A 492 -1.18 -15.87 2.25
C LYS A 492 -2.50 -15.25 2.65
N ALA A 493 -2.82 -15.25 3.93
CA ALA A 493 -4.06 -14.67 4.44
C ALA A 493 -4.07 -13.15 4.25
N ILE A 494 -2.92 -12.51 4.46
CA ILE A 494 -2.75 -11.07 4.21
C ILE A 494 -2.94 -10.73 2.73
N TYR A 495 -2.37 -11.55 1.83
CA TYR A 495 -2.56 -11.41 0.38
C TYR A 495 -4.01 -11.58 -0.06
N ASP A 496 -4.73 -12.53 0.54
CA ASP A 496 -6.15 -12.73 0.24
C ASP A 496 -7.02 -11.58 0.75
N ALA A 497 -6.71 -11.05 1.94
CA ALA A 497 -7.45 -9.97 2.56
C ALA A 497 -7.17 -8.59 1.91
N LYS A 498 -5.97 -8.40 1.34
CA LYS A 498 -5.49 -7.10 0.81
C LYS A 498 -5.52 -5.99 1.87
N THR A 499 -5.21 -6.33 3.10
CA THR A 499 -5.15 -5.39 4.23
C THR A 499 -3.75 -5.41 4.84
N LEU A 500 -3.38 -4.37 5.57
CA LEU A 500 -2.17 -4.40 6.40
C LEU A 500 -2.29 -5.46 7.50
N LEU A 501 -1.16 -5.95 8.02
CA LEU A 501 -1.15 -6.92 9.11
C LEU A 501 -1.84 -6.34 10.35
N THR A 502 -1.59 -5.08 10.68
CA THR A 502 -2.20 -4.40 11.83
C THR A 502 -3.71 -4.19 11.71
N GLU A 503 -4.22 -4.12 10.48
CA GLU A 503 -5.65 -4.01 10.17
C GLU A 503 -6.34 -5.39 10.13
N HIS A 504 -5.56 -6.46 9.99
CA HIS A 504 -6.06 -7.83 9.94
C HIS A 504 -6.13 -8.45 11.35
N ASP A 505 -7.07 -9.39 11.58
CA ASP A 505 -7.16 -10.11 12.87
C ASP A 505 -5.89 -10.87 13.25
N LEU A 506 -5.08 -11.20 12.25
CA LEU A 506 -3.78 -11.85 12.43
C LEU A 506 -2.74 -10.93 13.06
N GLY A 507 -2.90 -9.61 12.97
CA GLY A 507 -2.01 -8.62 13.60
C GLY A 507 -1.98 -8.68 15.13
N LYS A 508 -2.91 -9.41 15.74
CA LYS A 508 -2.92 -9.67 17.19
C LYS A 508 -1.91 -10.77 17.59
N ASN A 509 -1.44 -11.57 16.63
CA ASN A 509 -0.51 -12.65 16.88
C ASN A 509 0.93 -12.14 16.97
N LEU A 510 1.77 -12.84 17.73
CA LEU A 510 3.21 -12.58 17.80
C LEU A 510 3.93 -13.36 16.71
N TYR A 511 4.60 -12.64 15.81
CA TYR A 511 5.46 -13.23 14.78
C TYR A 511 6.92 -12.84 15.04
N GLU A 512 7.70 -13.79 15.56
CA GLU A 512 9.12 -13.60 15.85
C GLU A 512 9.99 -13.88 14.63
N VAL A 513 11.00 -13.03 14.41
CA VAL A 513 12.03 -13.23 13.39
C VAL A 513 13.34 -13.61 14.06
N VAL A 514 13.98 -14.67 13.55
CA VAL A 514 15.25 -15.17 14.06
C VAL A 514 16.41 -14.85 13.13
N HIS A 515 17.58 -14.68 13.73
CA HIS A 515 18.87 -14.59 13.04
C HIS A 515 19.91 -15.41 13.80
N PRO A 516 20.73 -16.20 13.09
CA PRO A 516 20.58 -16.58 11.69
C PRO A 516 19.27 -17.37 11.48
N SER A 517 18.86 -17.62 10.23
CA SER A 517 17.70 -18.50 9.97
C SER A 517 17.94 -19.91 10.54
N LEU A 518 16.88 -20.71 10.70
CA LEU A 518 17.03 -22.11 11.12
C LEU A 518 17.79 -22.97 10.08
N GLY A 519 17.66 -22.65 8.80
CA GLY A 519 18.44 -23.29 7.73
C GLY A 519 19.93 -23.00 7.85
N ASP A 520 20.28 -21.84 8.41
CA ASP A 520 21.65 -21.38 8.59
C ASP A 520 22.31 -21.91 9.87
N SER A 521 21.56 -21.96 10.96
CA SER A 521 22.08 -22.30 12.27
C SER A 521 20.98 -22.86 13.16
N LYS A 522 21.27 -23.98 13.82
CA LYS A 522 20.41 -24.55 14.87
C LYS A 522 20.42 -23.70 16.16
N SER A 523 21.34 -22.73 16.26
CA SER A 523 21.49 -21.82 17.38
C SER A 523 20.95 -20.43 17.03
N ALA A 524 19.80 -20.36 16.34
CA ALA A 524 19.15 -19.12 15.95
C ALA A 524 18.63 -18.35 17.17
N ARG A 525 18.91 -17.05 17.24
CA ARG A 525 18.36 -16.15 18.26
C ARG A 525 17.21 -15.32 17.70
N THR A 526 16.20 -15.05 18.50
CA THR A 526 15.16 -14.08 18.14
C THR A 526 15.75 -12.68 18.18
N ILE A 527 15.57 -11.91 17.10
CA ILE A 527 16.12 -10.54 16.97
C ILE A 527 15.04 -9.46 16.93
N GLY A 528 13.79 -9.83 16.71
CA GLY A 528 12.68 -8.88 16.66
C GLY A 528 11.35 -9.54 16.37
N LYS A 529 10.32 -8.71 16.23
CA LYS A 529 8.96 -9.11 15.89
C LYS A 529 8.46 -8.37 14.67
N VAL A 530 7.60 -9.00 13.88
CA VAL A 530 6.88 -8.31 12.80
C VAL A 530 5.88 -7.35 13.42
N SER A 531 6.08 -6.05 13.18
CA SER A 531 5.19 -4.98 13.65
C SER A 531 4.21 -4.55 12.57
N GLU A 532 4.56 -4.71 11.30
CA GLU A 532 3.68 -4.46 10.15
C GLU A 532 4.11 -5.34 8.96
N ALA A 533 3.16 -5.73 8.11
CA ALA A 533 3.46 -6.43 6.86
C ALA A 533 2.33 -6.28 5.84
N PHE A 534 2.70 -6.35 4.56
CA PHE A 534 1.76 -6.44 3.45
C PHE A 534 2.33 -7.32 2.33
N CYS A 535 1.46 -8.10 1.70
CA CYS A 535 1.78 -8.91 0.53
C CYS A 535 0.62 -8.78 -0.46
N GLY A 536 0.83 -8.24 -1.66
CA GLY A 536 -0.21 -8.06 -2.67
C GLY A 536 -0.19 -6.69 -3.33
N ASP A 537 -1.30 -6.30 -3.96
CA ASP A 537 -1.47 -4.99 -4.60
C ASP A 537 -2.10 -3.99 -3.62
N HIS A 538 -1.39 -2.90 -3.30
CA HIS A 538 -1.74 -1.88 -2.32
C HIS A 538 -2.15 -0.55 -2.97
N GLY A 539 -3.08 0.18 -2.35
CA GLY A 539 -3.53 1.50 -2.79
C GLY A 539 -4.42 1.50 -4.04
N GLU A 540 -4.92 2.68 -4.41
CA GLU A 540 -5.82 2.85 -5.57
C GLU A 540 -5.15 2.49 -6.90
N GLU A 541 -3.84 2.73 -7.01
CA GLU A 541 -3.04 2.37 -8.19
C GLU A 541 -2.62 0.89 -8.21
N GLY A 542 -2.96 0.13 -7.17
CA GLY A 542 -2.72 -1.31 -7.06
C GLY A 542 -1.24 -1.71 -7.06
N ILE A 543 -0.34 -0.93 -6.45
CA ILE A 543 1.10 -1.16 -6.49
C ILE A 543 1.47 -2.44 -5.70
N GLY A 544 2.23 -3.33 -6.32
CA GLY A 544 2.67 -4.59 -5.72
C GLY A 544 3.69 -4.42 -4.60
N ILE A 545 3.33 -4.83 -3.40
CA ILE A 545 4.17 -4.85 -2.20
C ILE A 545 4.34 -6.29 -1.70
N ASP A 546 5.57 -6.68 -1.39
CA ASP A 546 5.90 -7.84 -0.58
C ASP A 546 6.94 -7.41 0.44
N ALA A 547 6.46 -6.85 1.55
CA ALA A 547 7.33 -6.24 2.55
C ALA A 547 6.80 -6.44 3.98
N ALA A 548 7.71 -6.54 4.92
CA ALA A 548 7.43 -6.57 6.35
C ALA A 548 8.41 -5.67 7.10
N PHE A 549 7.91 -4.96 8.10
CA PHE A 549 8.70 -4.24 9.08
C PHE A 549 8.88 -5.09 10.33
N VAL A 550 10.14 -5.33 10.69
CA VAL A 550 10.54 -6.08 11.88
C VAL A 550 11.11 -5.12 12.91
N ASN A 551 10.37 -4.93 14.01
CA ASN A 551 10.82 -4.14 15.15
C ASN A 551 11.83 -4.96 15.98
N CYS A 552 13.02 -4.40 16.18
CA CYS A 552 14.14 -5.12 16.81
C CYS A 552 14.06 -5.06 18.34
N TYR A 553 14.47 -6.15 19.01
CA TYR A 553 14.51 -6.20 20.47
C TYR A 553 15.78 -5.58 21.06
N GLU A 554 16.86 -5.56 20.30
CA GLU A 554 18.15 -4.99 20.70
C GLU A 554 18.46 -3.73 19.88
N GLU A 555 19.23 -2.81 20.47
CA GLU A 555 19.76 -1.67 19.72
C GLU A 555 20.79 -2.16 18.68
N ILE A 556 20.51 -1.88 17.41
CA ILE A 556 21.40 -2.20 16.29
C ILE A 556 22.17 -0.94 15.94
N GLY A 557 23.50 -1.04 15.86
CA GLY A 557 24.40 0.05 15.41
C GLY A 557 24.32 0.32 13.90
N ALA A 558 23.11 0.46 13.37
CA ALA A 558 22.83 0.70 11.96
C ALA A 558 22.42 2.17 11.70
N HIS A 559 22.57 2.60 10.45
CA HIS A 559 22.07 3.89 9.99
C HIS A 559 20.59 3.78 9.63
N PHE A 560 19.74 4.57 10.29
CA PHE A 560 18.27 4.49 10.17
C PHE A 560 17.65 5.64 9.36
N GLU A 561 18.44 6.64 8.93
CA GLU A 561 17.93 7.70 8.06
C GLU A 561 17.78 7.16 6.64
N LEU A 562 16.55 7.13 6.15
CA LEU A 562 16.20 6.60 4.84
C LEU A 562 16.03 7.76 3.85
N GLN A 563 16.87 7.80 2.80
CA GLN A 563 16.62 8.60 1.61
C GLN A 563 16.01 7.70 0.55
N ILE A 564 14.99 8.19 -0.16
CA ILE A 564 14.30 7.44 -1.22
C ILE A 564 14.55 8.09 -2.58
N ALA A 565 14.70 7.26 -3.60
CA ALA A 565 14.79 7.69 -5.00
C ALA A 565 13.47 8.29 -5.47
N GLN A 566 13.55 9.42 -6.17
CA GLN A 566 12.39 10.07 -6.79
C GLN A 566 12.21 9.63 -8.24
N GLU A 567 10.98 9.66 -8.76
CA GLU A 567 10.65 9.15 -10.10
C GLU A 567 11.40 9.91 -11.22
N ASN A 568 11.68 11.20 -11.02
CA ASN A 568 12.45 12.03 -11.95
C ASN A 568 13.96 11.68 -12.00
N GLU A 569 14.45 10.88 -11.05
CA GLU A 569 15.83 10.40 -11.00
C GLU A 569 16.01 9.06 -11.72
N LEU A 570 14.91 8.42 -12.15
CA LEU A 570 14.92 7.10 -12.76
C LEU A 570 14.95 7.20 -14.29
N SER A 571 15.90 6.49 -14.91
CA SER A 571 15.89 6.24 -16.36
C SER A 571 15.94 4.74 -16.65
N PHE A 572 15.24 4.33 -17.69
CA PHE A 572 15.19 2.94 -18.19
C PHE A 572 15.97 2.79 -19.51
N ASP A 573 16.98 3.64 -19.70
CA ASP A 573 17.83 3.69 -20.90
C ASP A 573 19.02 2.73 -20.85
N GLY A 574 19.11 1.90 -19.81
CA GLY A 574 20.21 0.98 -19.57
C GLY A 574 21.42 1.59 -18.88
N ASN A 575 21.37 2.86 -18.47
CA ASN A 575 22.47 3.55 -17.81
C ASN A 575 22.28 3.73 -16.29
N THR A 576 21.07 3.57 -15.78
CA THR A 576 20.79 3.69 -14.33
C THR A 576 21.30 2.45 -13.59
N LEU A 577 22.34 2.62 -12.78
CA LEU A 577 22.94 1.57 -11.98
C LEU A 577 22.32 1.49 -10.59
N VAL A 578 22.18 0.25 -10.10
CA VAL A 578 21.68 -0.04 -8.77
C VAL A 578 22.62 -0.99 -8.04
N THR A 579 22.63 -0.91 -6.72
CA THR A 579 23.36 -1.83 -5.85
C THR A 579 22.41 -2.46 -4.84
N LYS A 580 22.72 -3.68 -4.42
CA LYS A 580 22.05 -4.32 -3.29
C LYS A 580 23.03 -5.20 -2.53
N THR A 581 22.85 -5.29 -1.22
CA THR A 581 23.59 -6.25 -0.37
C THR A 581 22.61 -7.32 0.06
N GLY A 582 22.76 -8.51 -0.54
CA GLY A 582 21.97 -9.68 -0.20
C GLY A 582 22.78 -10.75 0.49
N ARG A 583 22.07 -11.65 1.17
CA ARG A 583 22.68 -12.76 1.90
C ARG A 583 23.53 -13.65 1.01
N THR A 584 22.99 -14.06 -0.14
CA THR A 584 23.60 -15.08 -1.00
C THR A 584 24.63 -14.49 -1.95
N THR A 585 24.39 -13.29 -2.48
CA THR A 585 25.29 -12.69 -3.47
C THR A 585 26.25 -11.66 -2.87
N SER A 586 26.14 -11.34 -1.58
CA SER A 586 26.79 -10.16 -0.99
C SER A 586 26.38 -8.87 -1.73
N THR A 587 27.26 -7.87 -1.77
CA THR A 587 27.02 -6.63 -2.52
C THR A 587 27.22 -6.85 -4.01
N THR A 588 26.18 -6.59 -4.80
CA THR A 588 26.16 -6.76 -6.27
C THR A 588 25.57 -5.56 -6.96
N GLN A 589 26.03 -5.30 -8.19
CA GLN A 589 25.51 -4.23 -9.04
C GLN A 589 24.57 -4.76 -10.14
N GLY A 590 23.59 -3.94 -10.48
CA GLY A 590 22.58 -4.23 -11.49
C GLY A 590 22.23 -2.98 -12.27
N ILE A 591 21.41 -3.16 -13.30
CA ILE A 591 20.93 -2.08 -14.15
C ILE A 591 19.41 -2.01 -14.02
N LEU A 592 18.88 -0.84 -13.66
CA LEU A 592 17.45 -0.58 -13.71
C LEU A 592 16.99 -0.63 -15.16
N ALA A 593 16.30 -1.71 -15.52
CA ALA A 593 16.04 -2.05 -16.91
C ALA A 593 14.70 -1.50 -17.39
N LEU A 594 13.62 -1.79 -16.66
CA LEU A 594 12.28 -1.38 -17.02
C LEU A 594 11.33 -1.45 -15.81
N GLN A 595 10.18 -0.81 -15.95
CA GLN A 595 9.02 -1.00 -15.08
C GLN A 595 8.07 -2.02 -15.70
N SER A 596 7.59 -2.97 -14.90
CA SER A 596 6.63 -3.97 -15.36
C SER A 596 5.25 -3.70 -14.77
N PRO A 597 4.18 -3.72 -15.60
CA PRO A 597 2.83 -3.49 -15.12
C PRO A 597 2.38 -4.61 -14.19
N PHE A 598 2.90 -5.84 -14.34
CA PHE A 598 2.69 -6.92 -13.39
C PHE A 598 3.71 -8.04 -13.55
N VAL A 599 3.87 -8.82 -12.48
CA VAL A 599 4.50 -10.13 -12.49
C VAL A 599 3.62 -11.15 -11.79
N ARG A 600 3.58 -12.38 -12.30
CA ARG A 600 2.96 -13.54 -11.64
C ARG A 600 4.04 -14.52 -11.20
N ILE A 601 4.12 -14.78 -9.89
CA ILE A 601 5.03 -15.76 -9.29
C ILE A 601 4.22 -17.00 -8.95
N PHE A 602 4.65 -18.18 -9.38
CA PHE A 602 3.94 -19.43 -9.07
C PHE A 602 4.51 -20.09 -7.82
N HIS A 603 3.69 -20.20 -6.77
CA HIS A 603 4.10 -20.83 -5.52
C HIS A 603 2.89 -21.48 -4.82
N HIS A 604 3.07 -22.71 -4.33
CA HIS A 604 1.99 -23.56 -3.80
C HIS A 604 0.76 -23.62 -4.73
N GLY A 605 1.06 -23.71 -6.03
CA GLY A 605 0.15 -23.80 -7.19
C GLY A 605 -0.85 -22.66 -7.36
N ARG A 606 -0.61 -21.53 -6.69
CA ARG A 606 -1.22 -20.24 -6.97
C ARG A 606 -0.26 -19.36 -7.75
N GLY A 607 -0.79 -18.56 -8.68
CA GLY A 607 -0.07 -17.43 -9.27
C GLY A 607 -0.29 -16.17 -8.44
N TRP A 608 0.75 -15.72 -7.74
CA TRP A 608 0.79 -14.50 -6.94
C TRP A 608 1.11 -13.33 -7.87
N VAL A 609 0.14 -12.46 -8.09
CA VAL A 609 0.28 -11.30 -8.96
C VAL A 609 0.71 -10.09 -8.12
N PHE A 610 1.70 -9.35 -8.63
CA PHE A 610 2.17 -8.07 -8.10
C PHE A 610 2.23 -7.07 -9.25
N GLN A 611 1.57 -5.92 -9.13
CA GLN A 611 1.56 -4.90 -10.19
C GLN A 611 2.65 -3.84 -10.00
N ASN A 612 3.00 -3.13 -11.07
CA ASN A 612 3.85 -1.93 -11.05
C ASN A 612 5.20 -2.08 -10.31
N ILE A 613 5.98 -3.10 -10.67
CA ILE A 613 7.29 -3.40 -10.07
C ILE A 613 8.47 -2.93 -10.93
N TYR A 614 9.65 -2.77 -10.33
CA TYR A 614 10.89 -2.55 -11.06
C TYR A 614 11.57 -3.87 -11.42
N ILE A 615 12.19 -3.91 -12.61
CA ILE A 615 13.01 -5.02 -13.08
C ILE A 615 14.48 -4.57 -13.16
N ILE A 616 15.36 -5.33 -12.51
CA ILE A 616 16.80 -5.14 -12.55
C ILE A 616 17.47 -6.26 -13.33
N TYR A 617 18.36 -5.89 -14.25
CA TYR A 617 19.24 -6.81 -14.97
C TYR A 617 20.62 -6.89 -14.33
N ASN A 618 21.33 -8.00 -14.54
CA ASN A 618 22.73 -8.13 -14.12
C ASN A 618 23.62 -7.12 -14.86
N PHE A 619 24.54 -6.45 -14.14
CA PHE A 619 25.44 -5.44 -14.71
C PHE A 619 26.50 -6.05 -15.67
N ALA A 620 27.34 -6.99 -15.21
CA ALA A 620 28.30 -7.71 -16.06
C ALA A 620 28.87 -9.01 -15.44
N SER A 621 29.24 -9.98 -16.28
CA SER A 621 30.08 -11.13 -15.90
C SER A 621 31.56 -10.69 -15.90
N PRO A 622 32.42 -11.15 -14.96
CA PRO A 622 32.28 -12.30 -14.06
C PRO A 622 31.69 -12.00 -12.67
N GLU A 623 30.90 -10.93 -12.48
CA GLU A 623 30.27 -10.68 -11.19
C GLU A 623 29.19 -11.74 -10.88
N PRO A 624 28.99 -12.08 -9.59
CA PRO A 624 27.85 -12.89 -9.19
C PRO A 624 26.53 -12.21 -9.62
N PRO A 625 25.49 -12.99 -10.00
CA PRO A 625 24.16 -12.47 -10.34
C PRO A 625 23.66 -11.44 -9.34
N PHE A 626 22.95 -10.42 -9.82
CA PHE A 626 22.42 -9.34 -8.99
C PHE A 626 21.51 -9.86 -7.89
N PHE A 627 20.81 -10.97 -8.10
CA PHE A 627 19.95 -11.59 -7.10
C PHE A 627 20.00 -13.12 -7.24
N LYS A 628 20.08 -13.82 -6.11
CA LYS A 628 19.91 -15.27 -6.04
C LYS A 628 18.86 -15.63 -4.98
N PRO A 629 18.34 -16.87 -5.01
CA PRO A 629 17.60 -17.39 -3.89
C PRO A 629 18.33 -17.12 -2.56
N GLY A 630 17.63 -16.44 -1.65
CA GLY A 630 18.08 -16.04 -0.33
C GLY A 630 18.27 -14.54 -0.16
N ASP A 631 18.30 -13.80 -1.26
CA ASP A 631 18.38 -12.35 -1.24
C ASP A 631 17.03 -11.66 -1.04
N SER A 632 15.91 -12.40 -0.97
CA SER A 632 14.58 -11.79 -0.76
C SER A 632 14.57 -10.96 0.51
N GLY A 633 14.06 -9.73 0.41
CA GLY A 633 14.12 -8.74 1.47
C GLY A 633 15.30 -7.78 1.37
N SER A 634 16.27 -7.98 0.46
CA SER A 634 17.40 -7.06 0.29
C SER A 634 16.96 -5.67 -0.15
N GLY A 635 17.49 -4.63 0.49
CA GLY A 635 17.32 -3.25 0.05
C GLY A 635 18.11 -2.98 -1.23
N VAL A 636 17.44 -2.37 -2.21
CA VAL A 636 18.03 -1.94 -3.49
C VAL A 636 18.19 -0.43 -3.47
N TYR A 637 19.34 0.06 -3.90
CA TYR A 637 19.71 1.48 -3.89
C TYR A 637 20.19 1.94 -5.26
N LEU A 638 19.91 3.20 -5.62
CA LEU A 638 20.54 3.84 -6.78
C LEU A 638 22.02 4.08 -6.51
N ILE A 639 22.84 3.87 -7.55
CA ILE A 639 24.25 4.31 -7.56
C ILE A 639 24.28 5.68 -8.25
N SER A 640 24.61 6.73 -7.50
CA SER A 640 24.78 8.07 -8.08
C SER A 640 26.02 8.16 -8.98
N LYS A 641 26.09 9.19 -9.81
CA LYS A 641 27.23 9.45 -10.72
C LYS A 641 28.56 9.63 -9.99
N ASP A 642 28.51 10.07 -8.73
CA ASP A 642 29.69 10.30 -7.88
C ASP A 642 30.06 9.05 -7.04
N GLY A 643 29.32 7.95 -7.19
CA GLY A 643 29.54 6.69 -6.49
C GLY A 643 28.91 6.61 -5.10
N GLU A 644 28.32 7.69 -4.58
CA GLU A 644 27.58 7.67 -3.32
C GLU A 644 26.24 6.92 -3.50
N CYS A 645 26.05 5.84 -2.74
CA CYS A 645 24.90 4.94 -2.80
C CYS A 645 24.01 5.13 -1.58
N ASN A 646 23.03 6.05 -1.60
CA ASN A 646 22.18 6.27 -0.41
C ASN A 646 20.67 6.40 -0.68
N LYS A 647 20.23 6.50 -1.94
CA LYS A 647 18.79 6.59 -2.25
C LYS A 647 18.21 5.20 -2.48
N ALA A 648 17.37 4.75 -1.55
CA ALA A 648 16.65 3.49 -1.65
C ALA A 648 15.68 3.53 -2.84
N LEU A 649 15.68 2.48 -3.64
CA LEU A 649 14.77 2.25 -4.75
C LEU A 649 13.63 1.31 -4.35
N GLY A 650 13.93 0.30 -3.54
CA GLY A 650 12.97 -0.75 -3.23
C GLY A 650 13.49 -1.94 -2.43
N ILE A 651 12.62 -2.94 -2.29
CA ILE A 651 12.95 -4.25 -1.70
C ILE A 651 12.92 -5.31 -2.80
N ALA A 652 14.03 -6.01 -3.01
CA ALA A 652 14.10 -7.13 -3.94
C ALA A 652 13.43 -8.36 -3.32
N PHE A 653 12.49 -8.99 -4.04
CA PHE A 653 11.66 -10.06 -3.45
C PHE A 653 11.60 -11.35 -4.27
N ALA A 654 11.92 -11.30 -5.57
CA ALA A 654 11.90 -12.47 -6.45
C ALA A 654 12.85 -12.30 -7.64
N CYS A 655 13.14 -13.40 -8.33
CA CYS A 655 13.85 -13.37 -9.60
C CYS A 655 13.25 -14.34 -10.62
N MET A 656 13.55 -14.10 -11.89
CA MET A 656 13.21 -14.97 -13.01
C MET A 656 14.47 -15.29 -13.83
N CYS A 657 14.58 -16.53 -14.29
CA CYS A 657 15.59 -16.96 -15.25
C CYS A 657 14.92 -17.41 -16.55
N GLU A 658 15.35 -16.84 -17.69
CA GLU A 658 14.89 -17.20 -19.04
C GLU A 658 15.89 -18.13 -19.75
N GLU A 659 15.42 -18.88 -20.75
CA GLU A 659 16.26 -19.79 -21.55
C GLU A 659 17.44 -19.10 -22.25
N GLU A 660 17.32 -17.80 -22.54
CA GLU A 660 18.35 -16.97 -23.17
C GLU A 660 19.47 -16.53 -22.20
N LYS A 661 19.55 -17.12 -21.00
CA LYS A 661 20.53 -16.82 -19.94
C LYS A 661 20.38 -15.41 -19.34
N THR A 662 19.20 -14.83 -19.49
CA THR A 662 18.81 -13.57 -18.86
C THR A 662 18.26 -13.84 -17.47
N VAL A 663 18.75 -13.07 -16.49
CA VAL A 663 18.28 -13.11 -15.10
C VAL A 663 17.70 -11.75 -14.76
N GLU A 664 16.45 -11.76 -14.33
CA GLU A 664 15.71 -10.58 -13.92
C GLU A 664 15.47 -10.62 -12.43
N THR A 665 15.64 -9.48 -11.77
CA THR A 665 15.29 -9.31 -10.35
C THR A 665 14.09 -8.39 -10.23
N TYR A 666 13.12 -8.78 -9.42
CA TYR A 666 11.90 -8.04 -9.17
C TYR A 666 12.00 -7.27 -7.85
N VAL A 667 11.68 -5.99 -7.91
CA VAL A 667 11.85 -5.03 -6.81
C VAL A 667 10.56 -4.25 -6.58
N CYS A 668 10.02 -4.30 -5.36
CA CYS A 668 8.89 -3.48 -4.93
C CYS A 668 9.31 -2.02 -4.76
N LYS A 669 8.46 -1.06 -5.14
CA LYS A 669 8.77 0.37 -5.02
C LYS A 669 8.84 0.80 -3.55
N ILE A 670 9.95 1.42 -3.13
CA ILE A 670 10.11 1.88 -1.74
C ILE A 670 9.10 2.97 -1.36
N THR A 671 8.69 3.79 -2.33
CA THR A 671 7.76 4.92 -2.13
C THR A 671 6.43 4.46 -1.56
N GLU A 672 5.92 3.34 -2.05
CA GLU A 672 4.66 2.78 -1.57
C GLU A 672 4.82 2.08 -0.22
N ILE A 673 5.93 1.36 -0.01
CA ILE A 673 6.23 0.72 1.29
C ILE A 673 6.33 1.78 2.40
N VAL A 674 6.99 2.92 2.11
CA VAL A 674 7.15 4.03 3.06
C VAL A 674 5.80 4.62 3.45
N LYS A 675 4.90 4.82 2.48
CA LYS A 675 3.53 5.29 2.72
C LYS A 675 2.72 4.27 3.53
N ALA A 676 2.71 3.01 3.07
CA ALA A 676 1.90 1.95 3.66
C ALA A 676 2.28 1.66 5.12
N PHE A 677 3.59 1.66 5.44
CA PHE A 677 4.07 1.31 6.79
C PHE A 677 4.38 2.54 7.65
N ASN A 678 4.07 3.75 7.19
CA ASN A 678 4.35 5.01 7.87
C ASN A 678 5.83 5.15 8.31
N ILE A 679 6.74 4.88 7.36
CA ILE A 679 8.19 4.94 7.56
C ILE A 679 8.65 6.39 7.47
N LYS A 680 9.57 6.80 8.36
CA LYS A 680 10.23 8.09 8.26
C LYS A 680 11.28 8.06 7.14
N ALA A 681 11.10 8.88 6.11
CA ALA A 681 12.04 9.06 5.01
C ALA A 681 12.30 10.54 4.74
N ASN A 682 13.56 10.90 4.41
CA ASN A 682 13.96 12.26 4.10
C ASN A 682 13.84 12.48 2.58
N SER A 683 12.85 13.27 2.15
CA SER A 683 12.71 13.73 0.78
C SER A 683 13.45 15.07 0.62
N GLU A 684 14.74 14.98 0.27
CA GLU A 684 15.71 16.07 0.04
C GLU A 684 16.09 16.99 1.21
N GLN A 685 17.34 17.45 1.11
CA GLN A 685 18.12 18.22 2.06
C GLN A 685 17.49 19.59 2.32
N GLU A 686 17.28 19.96 3.59
CA GLU A 686 17.44 21.36 3.97
C GLU A 686 18.86 21.77 3.52
N PRO A 687 19.03 22.87 2.76
CA PRO A 687 20.36 23.35 2.47
C PRO A 687 21.04 23.61 3.82
N MET A 688 22.20 22.97 4.05
CA MET A 688 23.08 23.38 5.13
C MET A 688 23.43 24.86 4.87
N GLU A 689 22.82 25.76 5.61
CA GLU A 689 23.36 27.08 5.82
C GLU A 689 24.70 26.87 6.53
N PHE A 690 25.79 27.00 5.77
CA PHE A 690 27.11 27.21 6.36
C PHE A 690 27.07 28.55 7.11
N GLU A 691 27.58 28.52 8.34
CA GLU A 691 27.74 29.67 9.25
C GLU A 691 28.23 30.97 8.60
#